data_AF-A0A1F2U3I1-F1
#
_entry.id   AF-A0A1F2U3I1-F1
#
_cell.length_a   1.000
_cell.length_b   1.000
_cell.length_c   1.000
_cell.angle_alpha   90.00
_cell.angle_beta   90.00
_cell.angle_gamma   90.00
#
_symmetry.space_group_name_H-M   'P 1'
#
loop_
_entity.id
_entity.type
_entity.pdbx_description
1 polymer ?
#
loop_
_entity_poly.entity_id
_entity_poly.type
_entity_poly.pdbx_seq_one_letter_code
_entity_poly.pdbx_strand_id
1 'polypeptide(L)'
;MTDGHRSIDRRPRNFGLGGRPMTQKALRLATALFAAWLAVTALPRAQGSGEVALRAAMETENVKGDLRAAIEQYKKIAAGTDRAIVVRALLRMAECYQKLGDVEAQKIYQQLVREYADQQEAVAIARARLAGSNRAASSGGVALRKVWTDTNAGGVSYPGGISPDGRYLSYAGRFNTAVILRDLIEGTERALNGGDWGTVASAISKGGSQVAYDKCAGVTGNSPDALHCELWASPLGAGSLSPREAFERLPILTVWPLPLGNGNLPPARRLFANDDVINIWPHDWSPDDTRIAVAIRRKDRTAQVGWVGVADGSLHVLKSVDWRGPIRMFFSPDGSDIAFDLPASDTTDDRDVFVLAADGSRETGAVVSQGNDAVIGWSPDGRHLLFASDRNGTMGLWAVPFADHRPHGASIVLKPDIGSVLPLGVTRSGALYWSAPTSDIDIEIVQMDLTTGKQTASPVKPIKRFTGTNTQPAWSSDGKWLAYRSVRGSAEFIGIRSNDTGEVRELRPPLSHFQGLTWAPDGQSLVVWGSDLKGREGVFRIDARAGQVTPIVMPAGETRAFYWSPDGTRLYYPTRSPNGATMHEQDLSSGTERVFGTSITGNVLSPDGRWIAGVRTEPPTGSAAVVLIPVDGGESRTLLRLNRTEGRVNNILWTPDGSALLALKMTGTTEMTSDDNELWYVPVNGATPRKLDVRLNRVVTGGQGRIQLHPDGRQLAFVSGRYPVVEVWVLENFLPALTAKR
;
A
#
# COMPACT_ATOMS: atom_id res chain seq x y z
N MET A 1 8.29 -22.00 59.31
CA MET A 1 7.48 -23.06 59.93
C MET A 1 6.24 -23.21 59.06
N THR A 2 6.32 -24.09 58.06
CA THR A 2 5.74 -25.47 58.09
C THR A 2 4.23 -25.41 58.31
N ASP A 3 3.49 -25.52 57.22
CA ASP A 3 2.62 -26.69 56.93
C ASP A 3 1.17 -26.30 57.25
N GLY A 4 0.14 -26.78 56.57
CA GLY A 4 0.02 -27.76 55.53
C GLY A 4 -1.45 -27.86 55.15
N HIS A 5 -1.68 -28.07 53.85
CA HIS A 5 -2.60 -29.04 53.26
C HIS A 5 -3.96 -29.45 53.89
N ARG A 6 -4.88 -29.66 52.92
CA ARG A 6 -6.06 -30.54 52.85
C ARG A 6 -7.39 -29.90 53.28
N SER A 7 -8.31 -29.59 52.36
CA SER A 7 -9.06 -30.39 51.36
C SER A 7 -10.39 -30.93 51.91
N ILE A 8 -11.36 -31.01 51.00
CA ILE A 8 -12.64 -31.76 51.03
C ILE A 8 -13.84 -30.92 51.48
N ASP A 9 -15.04 -31.01 50.92
CA ASP A 9 -15.60 -31.41 49.62
C ASP A 9 -17.12 -31.16 49.77
N ARG A 10 -17.83 -31.01 48.63
CA ARG A 10 -19.26 -31.30 48.41
C ARG A 10 -20.37 -30.67 49.29
N ARG A 11 -21.02 -29.68 48.63
CA ARG A 11 -22.40 -29.71 48.07
C ARG A 11 -23.65 -29.68 49.01
N PRO A 12 -24.81 -29.24 48.48
CA PRO A 12 -25.76 -28.35 49.15
C PRO A 12 -27.07 -29.03 49.56
N ARG A 13 -27.89 -28.36 50.39
CA ARG A 13 -29.34 -28.62 50.47
C ARG A 13 -30.16 -27.34 50.67
N ASN A 14 -31.30 -27.36 49.96
CA ASN A 14 -32.32 -26.33 49.79
C ASN A 14 -33.26 -26.15 51.00
N PHE A 15 -34.06 -25.08 50.87
CA PHE A 15 -35.49 -24.89 51.21
C PHE A 15 -35.85 -24.25 52.56
N GLY A 16 -36.64 -23.18 52.45
CA GLY A 16 -37.44 -22.59 53.53
C GLY A 16 -38.32 -21.44 53.03
N LEU A 17 -39.59 -21.76 52.74
CA LEU A 17 -40.69 -20.85 52.37
C LEU A 17 -41.32 -20.18 53.61
N GLY A 18 -41.89 -18.98 53.42
CA GLY A 18 -42.94 -18.38 54.27
C GLY A 18 -43.03 -16.86 54.02
N GLY A 19 -44.15 -16.19 53.76
CA GLY A 19 -45.55 -16.60 53.75
C GLY A 19 -46.47 -15.58 54.47
N ARG A 20 -46.66 -14.36 53.90
CA ARG A 20 -47.85 -13.43 54.03
C ARG A 20 -48.21 -12.84 55.43
N PRO A 21 -49.06 -11.78 55.60
CA PRO A 21 -50.17 -11.33 54.73
C PRO A 21 -50.42 -9.79 54.53
N MET A 22 -51.44 -9.53 53.68
CA MET A 22 -52.04 -8.27 53.21
C MET A 22 -52.81 -7.45 54.28
N THR A 23 -53.04 -6.16 53.99
CA THR A 23 -54.33 -5.46 53.73
C THR A 23 -54.14 -3.93 53.90
N GLN A 24 -54.90 -2.98 53.34
CA GLN A 24 -55.67 -2.79 52.10
C GLN A 24 -56.15 -1.31 52.12
N LYS A 25 -56.28 -0.68 50.93
CA LYS A 25 -57.00 0.60 50.61
C LYS A 25 -56.22 1.90 50.92
N ALA A 26 -56.13 2.92 50.06
CA ALA A 26 -56.72 3.28 48.77
C ALA A 26 -55.68 4.19 48.04
N LEU A 27 -55.60 4.35 46.72
CA LEU A 27 -56.59 5.06 45.90
C LEU A 27 -56.24 4.95 44.39
N ARG A 28 -57.10 4.24 43.65
CA ARG A 28 -57.69 4.53 42.33
C ARG A 28 -56.84 5.27 41.26
N LEU A 29 -56.47 4.54 40.19
CA LEU A 29 -56.67 4.94 38.79
C LEU A 29 -56.34 3.75 37.87
N ALA A 30 -57.04 3.63 36.74
CA ALA A 30 -56.89 2.65 35.65
C ALA A 30 -57.61 1.29 35.76
N THR A 31 -58.94 1.31 35.58
CA THR A 31 -59.68 0.26 34.86
C THR A 31 -61.03 0.82 34.40
N ALA A 32 -61.08 1.42 33.21
CA ALA A 32 -62.31 1.65 32.42
C ALA A 32 -61.94 2.18 31.02
N LEU A 33 -61.42 1.30 30.15
CA LEU A 33 -61.38 1.50 28.69
C LEU A 33 -61.11 0.14 28.03
N PHE A 34 -61.93 -0.86 28.29
CA PHE A 34 -61.85 -2.16 27.60
C PHE A 34 -63.18 -2.95 27.69
N ALA A 35 -64.28 -2.39 27.20
CA ALA A 35 -65.48 -3.16 26.81
C ALA A 35 -66.54 -2.25 26.17
N ALA A 36 -66.38 -1.91 24.88
CA ALA A 36 -67.49 -1.56 24.00
C ALA A 36 -67.04 -1.65 22.53
N TRP A 37 -66.74 -2.86 22.05
CA TRP A 37 -67.11 -3.26 20.68
C TRP A 37 -67.05 -4.78 20.53
N LEU A 38 -68.17 -5.42 20.88
CA LEU A 38 -68.54 -6.76 20.47
C LEU A 38 -69.66 -6.57 19.45
N ALA A 39 -69.35 -6.70 18.16
CA ALA A 39 -70.23 -7.24 17.12
C ALA A 39 -69.56 -7.13 15.73
N VAL A 40 -68.57 -7.98 15.46
CA VAL A 40 -68.44 -8.56 14.11
C VAL A 40 -68.21 -10.05 14.31
N THR A 41 -69.19 -10.82 13.85
CA THR A 41 -69.16 -12.27 13.73
C THR A 41 -67.97 -12.70 12.86
N ALA A 42 -66.87 -13.11 13.48
CA ALA A 42 -65.85 -13.89 12.81
C ALA A 42 -66.26 -15.37 12.88
N LEU A 43 -66.81 -15.88 11.79
CA LEU A 43 -66.81 -17.30 11.47
C LEU A 43 -65.41 -17.88 11.76
N PRO A 44 -65.27 -19.11 12.29
CA PRO A 44 -63.97 -19.75 12.38
C PRO A 44 -63.40 -19.85 10.97
N ARG A 45 -62.39 -19.03 10.64
CA ARG A 45 -61.57 -19.29 9.46
C ARG A 45 -60.97 -20.68 9.69
N ALA A 46 -61.32 -21.62 8.82
CA ALA A 46 -60.61 -22.87 8.72
C ALA A 46 -59.10 -22.54 8.65
N GLN A 47 -58.34 -22.96 9.66
CA GLN A 47 -56.89 -22.80 9.64
C GLN A 47 -56.35 -23.50 8.39
N GLY A 48 -55.59 -22.78 7.57
CA GLY A 48 -54.96 -23.36 6.39
C GLY A 48 -54.07 -24.52 6.80
N SER A 49 -54.05 -25.58 6.00
CA SER A 49 -53.23 -26.80 6.23
C SER A 49 -51.74 -26.48 6.46
N GLY A 50 -51.22 -25.42 5.84
CA GLY A 50 -49.84 -24.95 6.02
C GLY A 50 -49.53 -24.43 7.43
N GLU A 51 -50.49 -23.83 8.12
CA GLU A 51 -50.27 -23.24 9.45
C GLU A 51 -50.29 -24.32 10.55
N VAL A 52 -51.12 -25.35 10.35
CA VAL A 52 -51.11 -26.58 11.17
C VAL A 52 -49.78 -27.33 10.99
N ALA A 53 -49.29 -27.44 9.75
CA ALA A 53 -48.01 -28.08 9.46
C ALA A 53 -46.81 -27.33 10.08
N LEU A 54 -46.80 -25.99 10.00
CA LEU A 54 -45.75 -25.16 10.60
C LEU A 54 -45.71 -25.31 12.13
N ARG A 55 -46.87 -25.39 12.79
CA ARG A 55 -46.95 -25.60 14.23
C ARG A 55 -46.41 -26.98 14.63
N ALA A 56 -46.75 -28.04 13.90
CA ALA A 56 -46.24 -29.39 14.14
C ALA A 56 -44.70 -29.46 13.97
N ALA A 57 -44.15 -28.72 13.00
CA ALA A 57 -42.70 -28.60 12.81
C ALA A 57 -42.01 -27.87 13.96
N MET A 58 -42.62 -26.79 14.46
CA MET A 58 -42.12 -26.07 15.63
C MET A 58 -42.20 -26.88 16.92
N GLU A 59 -43.20 -27.75 17.08
CA GLU A 59 -43.25 -28.68 18.22
C GLU A 59 -42.14 -29.73 18.14
N THR A 60 -41.86 -30.26 16.94
CA THR A 60 -40.73 -31.18 16.73
C THR A 60 -39.38 -30.51 17.03
N GLU A 61 -39.21 -29.25 16.63
CA GLU A 61 -38.00 -28.47 16.92
C GLU A 61 -37.86 -28.14 18.42
N ASN A 62 -38.87 -27.53 19.04
CA ASN A 62 -38.71 -26.91 20.36
C ASN A 62 -39.10 -27.84 21.52
N VAL A 63 -40.04 -28.77 21.30
CA VAL A 63 -40.56 -29.65 22.37
C VAL A 63 -39.83 -30.99 22.35
N LYS A 64 -39.67 -31.59 21.15
CA LYS A 64 -38.97 -32.87 21.01
C LYS A 64 -37.45 -32.72 20.85
N GLY A 65 -36.97 -31.53 20.47
CA GLY A 65 -35.55 -31.24 20.29
C GLY A 65 -34.93 -31.90 19.05
N ASP A 66 -35.73 -32.49 18.16
CA ASP A 66 -35.24 -33.20 16.98
C ASP A 66 -35.11 -32.23 15.79
N LEU A 67 -33.95 -31.59 15.71
CA LEU A 67 -33.65 -30.59 14.68
C LEU A 67 -33.65 -31.18 13.27
N ARG A 68 -33.24 -32.44 13.09
CA ARG A 68 -33.17 -33.08 11.76
C ARG A 68 -34.56 -33.43 11.24
N ALA A 69 -35.41 -33.99 12.09
CA ALA A 69 -36.81 -34.24 11.73
C ALA A 69 -37.58 -32.93 11.47
N ALA A 70 -37.31 -31.88 12.26
CA ALA A 70 -37.91 -30.56 12.05
C ALA A 70 -37.49 -29.93 10.71
N ILE A 71 -36.21 -30.05 10.31
CA ILE A 71 -35.73 -29.57 9.01
C ILE A 71 -36.49 -30.24 7.85
N GLU A 72 -36.68 -31.56 7.87
CA GLU A 72 -37.43 -32.25 6.81
C GLU A 72 -38.90 -31.84 6.74
N GLN A 73 -39.49 -31.45 7.88
CA GLN A 73 -40.84 -30.90 7.91
C GLN A 73 -40.87 -29.46 7.36
N TYR A 74 -39.91 -28.60 7.73
CA TYR A 74 -39.81 -27.25 7.18
C TYR A 74 -39.52 -27.24 5.68
N LYS A 75 -38.73 -28.18 5.14
CA LYS A 75 -38.52 -28.34 3.69
C LYS A 75 -39.82 -28.58 2.92
N LYS A 76 -40.70 -29.44 3.45
CA LYS A 76 -42.01 -29.73 2.84
C LYS A 76 -42.92 -28.50 2.85
N ILE A 77 -42.85 -27.69 3.91
CA ILE A 77 -43.63 -26.46 4.04
C ILE A 77 -43.08 -25.37 3.12
N ALA A 78 -41.75 -25.29 2.97
CA ALA A 78 -41.07 -24.34 2.09
C ALA A 78 -41.33 -24.58 0.59
N ALA A 79 -41.82 -25.77 0.21
CA ALA A 79 -42.28 -26.09 -1.14
C ALA A 79 -43.74 -25.68 -1.42
N GLY A 80 -44.42 -25.08 -0.44
CA GLY A 80 -45.80 -24.60 -0.58
C GLY A 80 -45.91 -23.29 -1.38
N THR A 81 -47.14 -22.86 -1.63
CA THR A 81 -47.45 -21.63 -2.41
C THR A 81 -47.77 -20.42 -1.53
N ASP A 82 -48.03 -20.62 -0.22
CA ASP A 82 -48.27 -19.53 0.71
C ASP A 82 -46.94 -18.87 1.12
N ARG A 83 -46.67 -17.72 0.51
CA ARG A 83 -45.41 -16.98 0.66
C ARG A 83 -45.10 -16.62 2.11
N ALA A 84 -46.10 -16.30 2.93
CA ALA A 84 -45.89 -15.91 4.33
C ALA A 84 -45.52 -17.11 5.20
N ILE A 85 -46.15 -18.27 4.95
CA ILE A 85 -45.85 -19.52 5.64
C ILE A 85 -44.48 -20.07 5.20
N VAL A 86 -44.15 -19.98 3.90
CA VAL A 86 -42.86 -20.38 3.34
C VAL A 86 -41.71 -19.61 3.98
N VAL A 87 -41.82 -18.28 4.09
CA VAL A 87 -40.77 -17.44 4.70
C VAL A 87 -40.54 -17.78 6.17
N ARG A 88 -41.61 -18.01 6.93
CA ARG A 88 -41.52 -18.45 8.33
C ARG A 88 -40.86 -19.84 8.44
N ALA A 89 -41.19 -20.77 7.55
CA ALA A 89 -40.57 -22.09 7.52
C ALA A 89 -39.08 -22.01 7.16
N LEU A 90 -38.69 -21.19 6.17
CA LEU A 90 -37.30 -20.99 5.77
C LEU A 90 -36.46 -20.38 6.89
N LEU A 91 -36.97 -19.38 7.62
CA LEU A 91 -36.28 -18.80 8.78
C LEU A 91 -36.00 -19.85 9.86
N ARG A 92 -37.01 -20.65 10.21
CA ARG A 92 -36.88 -21.70 11.24
C ARG A 92 -35.96 -22.84 10.79
N MET A 93 -36.00 -23.18 9.51
CA MET A 93 -35.08 -24.15 8.92
C MET A 93 -33.63 -23.66 8.98
N ALA A 94 -33.38 -22.39 8.64
CA ALA A 94 -32.05 -21.78 8.74
C ALA A 94 -31.54 -21.75 10.19
N GLU A 95 -32.41 -21.45 11.17
CA GLU A 95 -32.06 -21.51 12.59
C GLU A 95 -31.70 -22.93 13.05
N CYS A 96 -32.40 -23.96 12.55
CA CYS A 96 -32.07 -25.35 12.83
C CYS A 96 -30.70 -25.74 12.25
N TYR A 97 -30.43 -25.40 10.99
CA TYR A 97 -29.12 -25.61 10.36
C TYR A 97 -28.01 -24.86 11.11
N GLN A 98 -28.29 -23.64 11.57
CA GLN A 98 -27.33 -22.85 12.35
C GLN A 98 -27.02 -23.50 13.71
N LYS A 99 -28.04 -24.03 14.42
CA LYS A 99 -27.84 -24.78 15.68
C LYS A 99 -27.02 -26.06 15.47
N LEU A 100 -27.05 -26.63 14.26
CA LEU A 100 -26.28 -27.82 13.86
C LEU A 100 -24.89 -27.47 13.31
N GLY A 101 -24.55 -26.20 13.12
CA GLY A 101 -23.26 -25.76 12.56
C GLY A 101 -23.12 -25.99 11.05
N ASP A 102 -24.23 -26.09 10.33
CA ASP A 102 -24.24 -26.42 8.90
C ASP A 102 -24.21 -25.16 8.01
N VAL A 103 -23.45 -25.22 6.91
CA VAL A 103 -23.29 -24.14 5.91
C VAL A 103 -24.58 -23.84 5.16
N GLU A 104 -25.54 -24.78 5.14
CA GLU A 104 -26.85 -24.58 4.52
C GLU A 104 -27.65 -23.42 5.15
N ALA A 105 -27.40 -23.08 6.41
CA ALA A 105 -28.04 -21.92 7.06
C ALA A 105 -27.75 -20.60 6.32
N GLN A 106 -26.52 -20.42 5.84
CA GLN A 106 -26.11 -19.20 5.15
C GLN A 106 -26.81 -19.07 3.79
N LYS A 107 -26.97 -20.19 3.07
CA LYS A 107 -27.66 -20.21 1.77
C LYS A 107 -29.13 -19.82 1.92
N ILE A 108 -29.80 -20.32 2.95
CA ILE A 108 -31.21 -19.99 3.21
C ILE A 108 -31.37 -18.51 3.61
N TYR A 109 -30.46 -17.96 4.45
CA TYR A 109 -30.50 -16.53 4.76
C TYR A 109 -30.22 -15.65 3.54
N GLN A 110 -29.31 -16.04 2.66
CA GLN A 110 -29.08 -15.34 1.38
C GLN A 110 -30.29 -15.41 0.46
N GLN A 111 -30.95 -16.56 0.38
CA GLN A 111 -32.19 -16.74 -0.38
C GLN A 111 -33.30 -15.81 0.14
N LEU A 112 -33.50 -15.74 1.46
CA LEU A 112 -34.49 -14.86 2.08
C LEU A 112 -34.25 -13.38 1.73
N VAL A 113 -33.00 -12.93 1.70
CA VAL A 113 -32.65 -11.55 1.33
C VAL A 113 -32.88 -11.26 -0.16
N ARG A 114 -32.65 -12.24 -1.04
CA ARG A 114 -32.75 -12.08 -2.50
C ARG A 114 -34.17 -12.19 -3.02
N GLU A 115 -34.91 -13.20 -2.56
CA GLU A 115 -36.20 -13.60 -3.16
C GLU A 115 -37.41 -13.06 -2.39
N TYR A 116 -37.23 -12.65 -1.14
CA TYR A 116 -38.31 -12.21 -0.25
C TYR A 116 -38.04 -10.82 0.33
N ALA A 117 -37.50 -9.91 -0.50
CA ALA A 117 -37.17 -8.53 -0.13
C ALA A 117 -38.37 -7.72 0.40
N ASP A 118 -39.59 -8.12 0.05
CA ASP A 118 -40.86 -7.56 0.52
C ASP A 118 -41.18 -7.91 1.98
N GLN A 119 -40.59 -8.98 2.54
CA GLN A 119 -40.81 -9.44 3.91
C GLN A 119 -39.78 -8.83 4.87
N GLN A 120 -39.95 -7.54 5.16
CA GLN A 120 -38.96 -6.70 5.86
C GLN A 120 -38.40 -7.31 7.16
N GLU A 121 -39.24 -7.91 8.00
CA GLU A 121 -38.84 -8.51 9.28
C GLU A 121 -37.94 -9.75 9.08
N ALA A 122 -38.30 -10.63 8.14
CA ALA A 122 -37.53 -11.82 7.81
C ALA A 122 -36.16 -11.47 7.21
N VAL A 123 -36.13 -10.46 6.35
CA VAL A 123 -34.91 -9.95 5.71
C VAL A 123 -33.99 -9.29 6.75
N ALA A 124 -34.54 -8.54 7.70
CA ALA A 124 -33.76 -7.94 8.79
C ALA A 124 -33.09 -9.02 9.66
N ILE A 125 -33.82 -10.07 10.02
CA ILE A 125 -33.28 -11.21 10.78
C ILE A 125 -32.19 -11.93 9.97
N ALA A 126 -32.44 -12.23 8.70
CA ALA A 126 -31.47 -12.91 7.83
C ALA A 126 -30.17 -12.10 7.67
N ARG A 127 -30.26 -10.77 7.48
CA ARG A 127 -29.09 -9.88 7.41
C ARG A 127 -28.30 -9.86 8.72
N ALA A 128 -28.98 -9.79 9.86
CA ALA A 128 -28.34 -9.82 11.18
C ALA A 128 -27.59 -11.15 11.42
N ARG A 129 -28.15 -12.28 10.97
CA ARG A 129 -27.52 -13.61 11.10
C ARG A 129 -26.33 -13.82 10.15
N LEU A 130 -26.40 -13.29 8.92
CA LEU A 130 -25.27 -13.28 8.00
C LEU A 130 -24.11 -12.42 8.54
N ALA A 131 -24.42 -11.25 9.12
CA ALA A 131 -23.42 -10.41 9.78
C ALA A 131 -22.81 -11.08 11.02
N GLY A 132 -23.60 -11.85 11.78
CA GLY A 132 -23.15 -12.60 12.96
C GLY A 132 -22.31 -13.84 12.64
N SER A 133 -22.54 -14.51 11.50
CA SER A 133 -21.79 -15.71 11.12
C SER A 133 -20.35 -15.40 10.70
N ASN A 134 -20.09 -14.20 10.16
CA ASN A 134 -18.73 -13.67 9.96
C ASN A 134 -18.01 -13.35 11.29
N ARG A 135 -18.74 -13.21 12.41
CA ARG A 135 -18.17 -13.09 13.77
C ARG A 135 -17.95 -14.43 14.46
N ALA A 136 -18.55 -15.52 14.01
CA ALA A 136 -18.42 -16.84 14.66
C ALA A 136 -17.22 -17.65 14.16
N ALA A 137 -16.62 -17.27 13.02
CA ALA A 137 -15.36 -17.84 12.53
C ALA A 137 -14.11 -17.30 13.26
N SER A 138 -14.26 -16.32 14.16
CA SER A 138 -13.15 -15.75 14.93
C SER A 138 -12.95 -16.46 16.28
N SER A 139 -12.26 -17.59 16.24
CA SER A 139 -11.59 -18.10 17.44
C SER A 139 -10.34 -17.24 17.74
N GLY A 140 -10.47 -16.28 18.66
CA GLY A 140 -9.43 -15.76 19.58
C GLY A 140 -8.09 -15.21 19.08
N GLY A 141 -7.78 -15.25 17.78
CA GLY A 141 -6.50 -14.82 17.22
C GLY A 141 -6.55 -13.47 16.49
N VAL A 142 -5.42 -12.78 16.47
CA VAL A 142 -5.18 -11.65 15.55
C VAL A 142 -5.40 -12.13 14.12
N ALA A 143 -6.32 -11.51 13.40
CA ALA A 143 -6.67 -11.88 12.04
C ALA A 143 -6.15 -10.84 11.05
N LEU A 144 -5.30 -11.27 10.12
CA LEU A 144 -4.77 -10.45 9.03
C LEU A 144 -5.36 -10.93 7.71
N ARG A 145 -6.02 -10.04 6.95
CA ARG A 145 -6.53 -10.38 5.62
C ARG A 145 -6.32 -9.24 4.63
N LYS A 146 -6.05 -9.59 3.38
CA LYS A 146 -6.06 -8.65 2.26
C LYS A 146 -7.48 -8.41 1.80
N VAL A 147 -7.87 -7.15 1.63
CA VAL A 147 -9.24 -6.78 1.20
C VAL A 147 -9.29 -6.31 -0.24
N TRP A 148 -8.20 -5.74 -0.76
CA TRP A 148 -8.16 -5.24 -2.12
C TRP A 148 -6.72 -5.18 -2.66
N THR A 149 -6.57 -5.42 -3.96
CA THR A 149 -5.34 -5.17 -4.71
C THR A 149 -5.71 -4.24 -5.86
N ASP A 150 -5.06 -3.09 -5.96
CA ASP A 150 -5.21 -2.21 -7.12
C ASP A 150 -4.52 -2.83 -8.34
N THR A 151 -5.31 -3.16 -9.36
CA THR A 151 -4.81 -3.75 -10.61
C THR A 151 -4.73 -2.75 -11.77
N ASN A 152 -5.12 -1.49 -11.56
CA ASN A 152 -5.24 -0.51 -12.62
C ASN A 152 -3.88 0.13 -12.94
N ALA A 153 -3.57 0.29 -14.23
CA ALA A 153 -2.37 0.99 -14.71
C ALA A 153 -2.26 2.45 -14.17
N GLY A 154 -3.38 3.00 -13.69
CA GLY A 154 -3.47 4.31 -13.09
C GLY A 154 -3.23 4.42 -11.58
N GLY A 155 -2.89 3.33 -10.87
CA GLY A 155 -2.33 3.24 -9.51
C GLY A 155 -2.86 4.19 -8.41
N VAL A 156 -3.22 3.70 -7.22
CA VAL A 156 -3.37 4.55 -6.02
C VAL A 156 -2.07 5.33 -5.78
N SER A 157 -2.11 6.66 -5.90
CA SER A 157 -0.93 7.52 -5.61
C SER A 157 -0.96 8.06 -4.20
N TYR A 158 -2.15 8.38 -3.70
CA TYR A 158 -2.33 8.85 -2.34
C TYR A 158 -3.52 8.15 -1.69
N PRO A 159 -3.26 7.21 -0.76
CA PRO A 159 -4.32 6.58 0.02
C PRO A 159 -4.97 7.63 0.94
N GLY A 160 -6.28 7.81 0.80
CA GLY A 160 -7.08 8.68 1.64
C GLY A 160 -7.39 8.03 2.99
N GLY A 161 -8.66 7.73 3.23
CA GLY A 161 -9.12 7.11 4.47
C GLY A 161 -10.11 5.97 4.26
N ILE A 162 -10.26 5.14 5.30
CA ILE A 162 -11.31 4.13 5.39
C ILE A 162 -12.54 4.72 6.11
N SER A 163 -13.74 4.35 5.68
CA SER A 163 -14.96 4.73 6.38
C SER A 163 -15.03 4.06 7.76
N PRO A 164 -15.75 4.67 8.73
CA PRO A 164 -15.83 4.17 10.10
C PRO A 164 -16.37 2.73 10.24
N ASP A 165 -17.15 2.27 9.25
CA ASP A 165 -17.71 0.92 9.15
C ASP A 165 -16.84 -0.06 8.33
N GLY A 166 -15.73 0.41 7.75
CA GLY A 166 -14.81 -0.39 6.94
C GLY A 166 -15.31 -0.70 5.52
N ARG A 167 -16.43 -0.09 5.08
CA ARG A 167 -17.04 -0.36 3.77
C ARG A 167 -16.42 0.43 2.63
N TYR A 168 -16.13 1.71 2.82
CA TYR A 168 -15.70 2.62 1.77
C TYR A 168 -14.25 3.04 1.97
N LEU A 169 -13.51 3.09 0.86
CA LEU A 169 -12.14 3.60 0.79
C LEU A 169 -12.10 4.82 -0.13
N SER A 170 -11.52 5.92 0.33
CA SER A 170 -11.20 7.07 -0.54
C SER A 170 -9.73 7.04 -0.97
N TYR A 171 -9.45 7.39 -2.23
CA TYR A 171 -8.08 7.52 -2.74
C TYR A 171 -8.00 8.43 -3.97
N ALA A 172 -6.80 8.93 -4.28
CA ALA A 172 -6.49 9.62 -5.53
C ALA A 172 -5.63 8.72 -6.44
N GLY A 173 -5.93 8.71 -7.75
CA GLY A 173 -5.19 7.94 -8.74
C GLY A 173 -3.92 8.65 -9.24
N ARG A 174 -2.94 7.90 -9.75
CA ARG A 174 -1.65 8.38 -10.30
C ARG A 174 -1.78 9.27 -11.51
N PHE A 175 -2.80 9.03 -12.33
CA PHE A 175 -3.13 9.84 -13.50
C PHE A 175 -4.53 10.43 -13.41
N ASN A 176 -5.21 10.23 -12.27
CA ASN A 176 -6.55 10.75 -12.06
C ASN A 176 -6.48 11.97 -11.15
N THR A 177 -7.00 13.09 -11.64
CA THR A 177 -7.11 14.33 -10.87
C THR A 177 -8.26 14.29 -9.86
N ALA A 178 -9.11 13.25 -9.92
CA ALA A 178 -10.26 13.06 -9.04
C ALA A 178 -10.01 12.09 -7.86
N VAL A 179 -10.74 12.34 -6.76
CA VAL A 179 -10.92 11.42 -5.64
C VAL A 179 -11.92 10.33 -6.03
N ILE A 180 -11.51 9.08 -5.85
CA ILE A 180 -12.34 7.92 -6.04
C ILE A 180 -12.80 7.40 -4.67
N LEU A 181 -14.09 7.05 -4.59
CA LEU A 181 -14.67 6.29 -3.50
C LEU A 181 -14.95 4.87 -3.98
N ARG A 182 -14.31 3.89 -3.35
CA ARG A 182 -14.49 2.46 -3.62
C ARG A 182 -15.30 1.80 -2.53
N ASP A 183 -16.32 1.04 -2.91
CA ASP A 183 -17.02 0.11 -2.04
C ASP A 183 -16.22 -1.20 -1.98
N LEU A 184 -15.67 -1.53 -0.80
CA LEU A 184 -14.85 -2.73 -0.60
C LEU A 184 -15.68 -4.03 -0.52
N ILE A 185 -17.02 -3.92 -0.40
CA ILE A 185 -17.93 -5.08 -0.38
C ILE A 185 -18.41 -5.37 -1.80
N GLU A 186 -18.91 -4.34 -2.49
CA GLU A 186 -19.49 -4.48 -3.83
C GLU A 186 -18.44 -4.40 -4.95
N GLY A 187 -17.26 -3.84 -4.65
CA GLY A 187 -16.19 -3.61 -5.61
C GLY A 187 -16.43 -2.47 -6.59
N THR A 188 -17.53 -1.72 -6.40
CA THR A 188 -17.92 -0.57 -7.22
C THR A 188 -17.09 0.66 -6.86
N GLU A 189 -16.89 1.54 -7.84
CA GLU A 189 -16.12 2.77 -7.67
C GLU A 189 -16.88 3.95 -8.26
N ARG A 190 -16.73 5.13 -7.65
CA ARG A 190 -17.27 6.40 -8.18
C ARG A 190 -16.32 7.57 -7.92
N ALA A 191 -16.32 8.54 -8.83
CA ALA A 191 -15.58 9.79 -8.63
C ALA A 191 -16.38 10.80 -7.78
N LEU A 192 -15.71 11.54 -6.89
CA LEU A 192 -16.31 12.55 -6.02
C LEU A 192 -16.13 13.99 -6.52
N ASN A 193 -15.29 14.20 -7.54
CA ASN A 193 -15.02 15.47 -8.20
C ASN A 193 -14.66 15.28 -9.69
N GLY A 194 -14.69 16.37 -10.46
CA GLY A 194 -14.38 16.43 -11.89
C GLY A 194 -13.10 17.22 -12.22
N GLY A 195 -12.61 17.08 -13.45
CA GLY A 195 -11.23 17.31 -13.88
C GLY A 195 -10.92 18.67 -14.51
N ASP A 196 -10.30 19.53 -13.69
CA ASP A 196 -9.37 20.60 -14.12
C ASP A 196 -8.25 20.84 -13.07
N TRP A 197 -8.36 20.21 -11.89
CA TRP A 197 -7.52 20.44 -10.70
C TRP A 197 -7.13 19.09 -10.12
N GLY A 198 -5.86 18.88 -9.74
CA GLY A 198 -5.40 17.64 -9.15
C GLY A 198 -5.73 17.56 -7.66
N THR A 199 -5.94 16.34 -7.18
CA THR A 199 -6.22 16.05 -5.76
C THR A 199 -5.12 15.12 -5.23
N VAL A 200 -4.60 15.38 -4.04
CA VAL A 200 -3.53 14.55 -3.45
C VAL A 200 -3.85 13.98 -2.06
N ALA A 201 -4.92 14.40 -1.40
CA ALA A 201 -5.33 13.91 -0.09
C ALA A 201 -6.86 13.89 0.06
N SER A 202 -7.35 12.91 0.83
CA SER A 202 -8.77 12.86 1.20
C SER A 202 -8.95 12.19 2.56
N ALA A 203 -10.02 12.56 3.26
CA ALA A 203 -10.40 11.99 4.55
C ALA A 203 -11.92 11.79 4.62
N ILE A 204 -12.35 10.60 5.03
CA ILE A 204 -13.77 10.26 5.21
C ILE A 204 -14.22 10.70 6.61
N SER A 205 -15.41 11.29 6.70
CA SER A 205 -15.97 11.77 7.97
C SER A 205 -16.22 10.63 8.97
N LYS A 206 -16.09 10.92 10.27
CA LYS A 206 -16.31 9.95 11.35
C LYS A 206 -17.77 9.52 11.45
N GLY A 207 -18.70 10.36 10.99
CA GLY A 207 -20.11 10.01 10.79
C GLY A 207 -20.38 9.14 9.54
N GLY A 208 -19.43 9.04 8.61
CA GLY A 208 -19.57 8.30 7.35
C GLY A 208 -20.45 9.00 6.31
N SER A 209 -20.60 10.33 6.41
CA SER A 209 -21.55 11.11 5.60
C SER A 209 -20.87 11.94 4.51
N GLN A 210 -19.60 12.28 4.69
CA GLN A 210 -18.87 13.19 3.79
C GLN A 210 -17.42 12.72 3.57
N VAL A 211 -16.81 13.22 2.51
CA VAL A 211 -15.38 13.07 2.22
C VAL A 211 -14.81 14.46 1.98
N ALA A 212 -13.83 14.84 2.80
CA ALA A 212 -13.02 16.03 2.58
C ALA A 212 -11.85 15.69 1.66
N TYR A 213 -11.46 16.62 0.80
CA TYR A 213 -10.33 16.47 -0.10
C TYR A 213 -9.78 17.82 -0.54
N ASP A 214 -8.52 17.84 -0.94
CA ASP A 214 -7.89 19.02 -1.51
C ASP A 214 -8.12 19.11 -3.02
N LYS A 215 -8.12 20.32 -3.55
CA LYS A 215 -8.28 20.59 -4.98
C LYS A 215 -7.23 21.62 -5.38
N CYS A 216 -6.26 21.22 -6.20
CA CYS A 216 -5.09 22.03 -6.55
C CYS A 216 -5.05 22.41 -8.04
N ALA A 217 -4.87 23.70 -8.34
CA ALA A 217 -4.67 24.17 -9.71
C ALA A 217 -3.26 23.82 -10.19
N GLY A 218 -3.11 23.36 -11.45
CA GLY A 218 -1.81 23.21 -12.10
C GLY A 218 -1.11 21.84 -12.00
N VAL A 219 -1.81 20.77 -11.60
CA VAL A 219 -1.22 19.41 -11.37
C VAL A 219 -0.90 18.65 -12.67
N THR A 220 -0.69 19.32 -13.80
CA THR A 220 -0.15 18.68 -15.01
C THR A 220 1.38 18.78 -15.02
N GLY A 221 2.04 17.97 -14.18
CA GLY A 221 3.50 17.81 -14.17
C GLY A 221 4.16 18.21 -12.86
N ASN A 222 5.30 17.57 -12.56
CA ASN A 222 6.09 17.63 -11.31
C ASN A 222 6.70 19.02 -10.95
N SER A 223 5.96 20.13 -11.09
CA SER A 223 6.41 21.45 -10.68
C SER A 223 5.76 21.86 -9.36
N PRO A 224 6.49 21.87 -8.23
CA PRO A 224 5.94 22.18 -6.90
C PRO A 224 5.64 23.68 -6.65
N ASP A 225 5.98 24.58 -7.58
CA ASP A 225 6.03 26.02 -7.31
C ASP A 225 4.79 26.82 -7.82
N ALA A 226 3.76 26.16 -8.37
CA ALA A 226 2.58 26.83 -8.95
C ALA A 226 1.22 26.28 -8.46
N LEU A 227 1.20 25.57 -7.33
CA LEU A 227 -0.02 24.95 -6.80
C LEU A 227 -0.77 25.94 -5.89
N HIS A 228 -2.03 26.21 -6.21
CA HIS A 228 -2.98 26.81 -5.28
C HIS A 228 -4.03 25.75 -4.96
N CYS A 229 -4.07 25.31 -3.70
CA CYS A 229 -4.98 24.25 -3.25
C CYS A 229 -6.09 24.79 -2.35
N GLU A 230 -7.30 24.33 -2.61
CA GLU A 230 -8.50 24.61 -1.82
C GLU A 230 -8.96 23.34 -1.08
N LEU A 231 -9.65 23.48 0.05
CA LEU A 231 -10.30 22.37 0.75
C LEU A 231 -11.77 22.29 0.36
N TRP A 232 -12.20 21.09 -0.03
CA TRP A 232 -13.57 20.78 -0.43
C TRP A 232 -14.12 19.60 0.34
N ALA A 233 -15.45 19.48 0.40
CA ALA A 233 -16.14 18.30 0.90
C ALA A 233 -17.30 17.89 -0.02
N SER A 234 -17.44 16.59 -0.25
CA SER A 234 -18.55 15.99 -1.00
C SER A 234 -19.31 14.99 -0.13
N PRO A 235 -20.64 14.87 -0.24
CA PRO A 235 -21.39 13.80 0.40
C PRO A 235 -20.92 12.43 -0.06
N LEU A 236 -20.81 11.50 0.87
CA LEU A 236 -20.37 10.13 0.60
C LEU A 236 -21.38 9.40 -0.30
N GLY A 237 -22.69 9.66 -0.14
CA GLY A 237 -23.78 8.95 -0.82
C GLY A 237 -24.24 9.51 -2.18
N ALA A 238 -23.63 10.58 -2.70
CA ALA A 238 -24.06 11.21 -3.96
C ALA A 238 -23.06 10.92 -5.10
N GLY A 239 -23.57 10.61 -6.30
CA GLY A 239 -22.79 10.45 -7.54
C GLY A 239 -22.88 9.06 -8.19
N SER A 240 -22.92 9.04 -9.53
CA SER A 240 -23.06 7.81 -10.34
C SER A 240 -22.00 7.65 -11.45
N LEU A 241 -20.98 8.51 -11.51
CA LEU A 241 -19.94 8.44 -12.55
C LEU A 241 -18.96 7.31 -12.25
N SER A 242 -18.85 6.36 -13.18
CA SER A 242 -17.85 5.30 -13.09
C SER A 242 -16.43 5.86 -13.35
N PRO A 243 -15.36 5.28 -12.75
CA PRO A 243 -13.98 5.73 -12.98
C PRO A 243 -13.58 5.68 -14.45
N ARG A 244 -14.17 4.75 -15.22
CA ARG A 244 -13.93 4.59 -16.66
C ARG A 244 -14.48 5.77 -17.46
N GLU A 245 -15.63 6.32 -17.10
CA GLU A 245 -16.19 7.54 -17.74
C GLU A 245 -15.41 8.81 -17.38
N ALA A 246 -14.81 8.85 -16.18
CA ALA A 246 -13.86 9.91 -15.80
C ALA A 246 -12.53 9.81 -16.57
N PHE A 247 -12.11 8.59 -16.93
CA PHE A 247 -10.85 8.29 -17.61
C PHE A 247 -10.93 8.40 -19.15
N GLU A 248 -11.98 7.88 -19.80
CA GLU A 248 -12.13 7.84 -21.27
C GLU A 248 -12.33 9.22 -21.93
N ARG A 249 -12.39 10.30 -21.13
CA ARG A 249 -12.43 11.69 -21.61
C ARG A 249 -11.08 12.41 -21.55
N LEU A 250 -9.99 11.72 -21.20
CA LEU A 250 -8.64 12.27 -21.16
C LEU A 250 -7.76 11.58 -22.23
N PRO A 251 -7.32 12.27 -23.29
CA PRO A 251 -6.34 11.71 -24.20
C PRO A 251 -5.00 11.57 -23.49
N ILE A 252 -4.48 10.35 -23.48
CA ILE A 252 -3.12 10.03 -23.04
C ILE A 252 -2.16 10.75 -24.00
N LEU A 253 -1.31 11.62 -23.46
CA LEU A 253 -0.17 12.24 -24.14
C LEU A 253 -0.47 13.20 -25.31
N THR A 254 -1.21 14.29 -25.08
CA THR A 254 -0.93 15.58 -25.74
C THR A 254 -1.59 16.75 -25.01
N VAL A 255 -0.94 17.90 -25.12
CA VAL A 255 -1.23 19.19 -24.47
C VAL A 255 -2.70 19.61 -24.61
N TRP A 256 -3.24 20.22 -23.53
CA TRP A 256 -4.53 20.92 -23.32
C TRP A 256 -5.70 20.10 -22.70
N PRO A 257 -6.34 20.62 -21.63
CA PRO A 257 -7.48 19.95 -20.98
C PRO A 257 -8.77 20.16 -21.78
N LEU A 258 -9.51 19.07 -22.02
CA LEU A 258 -10.92 19.14 -22.40
C LEU A 258 -11.77 19.05 -21.13
N PRO A 259 -12.78 19.92 -20.96
CA PRO A 259 -13.63 19.93 -19.76
C PRO A 259 -14.37 18.59 -19.63
N LEU A 260 -14.24 17.93 -18.48
CA LEU A 260 -15.13 16.82 -18.14
C LEU A 260 -16.55 17.37 -18.10
N GLY A 261 -17.40 16.97 -19.07
CA GLY A 261 -18.81 17.34 -19.03
C GLY A 261 -19.44 16.98 -17.68
N ASN A 262 -20.17 17.92 -17.10
CA ASN A 262 -20.90 17.87 -15.82
C ASN A 262 -21.94 16.72 -15.75
N GLY A 263 -21.53 15.46 -15.83
CA GLY A 263 -22.34 14.34 -15.36
C GLY A 263 -22.56 14.45 -13.85
N ASN A 264 -23.63 13.84 -13.32
CA ASN A 264 -24.09 13.87 -11.92
C ASN A 264 -22.99 13.57 -10.87
N LEU A 265 -22.10 14.54 -10.63
CA LEU A 265 -21.17 14.55 -9.51
C LEU A 265 -21.94 14.90 -8.23
N PRO A 266 -21.49 14.40 -7.07
CA PRO A 266 -22.04 14.86 -5.78
C PRO A 266 -21.94 16.38 -5.66
N PRO A 267 -22.91 17.03 -5.00
CA PRO A 267 -22.83 18.45 -4.70
C PRO A 267 -21.66 18.70 -3.74
N ALA A 268 -20.52 19.13 -4.29
CA ALA A 268 -19.32 19.45 -3.54
C ALA A 268 -19.39 20.89 -3.02
N ARG A 269 -18.93 21.11 -1.78
CA ARG A 269 -18.84 22.44 -1.17
C ARG A 269 -17.39 22.79 -0.87
N ARG A 270 -16.97 23.99 -1.28
CA ARG A 270 -15.69 24.57 -0.87
C ARG A 270 -15.75 24.97 0.60
N LEU A 271 -14.84 24.44 1.41
CA LEU A 271 -14.72 24.72 2.83
C LEU A 271 -13.71 25.82 3.10
N PHE A 272 -12.56 25.80 2.42
CA PHE A 272 -11.50 26.78 2.65
C PHE A 272 -10.74 27.08 1.37
N ALA A 273 -10.40 28.35 1.15
CA ALA A 273 -9.51 28.83 0.10
C ALA A 273 -8.78 30.08 0.62
N ASN A 274 -7.47 30.14 0.39
CA ASN A 274 -6.65 31.27 0.79
C ASN A 274 -5.46 31.41 -0.16
N ASP A 275 -5.24 32.61 -0.68
CA ASP A 275 -4.23 32.87 -1.71
C ASP A 275 -2.79 32.65 -1.23
N ASP A 276 -2.53 32.71 0.07
CA ASP A 276 -1.20 32.46 0.65
C ASP A 276 -0.92 30.97 0.86
N VAL A 277 -1.94 30.12 0.72
CA VAL A 277 -1.84 28.67 0.87
C VAL A 277 -1.49 28.03 -0.47
N ILE A 278 -0.35 27.33 -0.50
CA ILE A 278 0.09 26.51 -1.63
C ILE A 278 -0.61 25.14 -1.54
N ASN A 279 -0.51 24.47 -0.39
CA ASN A 279 -1.10 23.15 -0.18
C ASN A 279 -1.92 23.12 1.11
N ILE A 280 -3.01 22.37 1.08
CA ILE A 280 -3.81 22.02 2.25
C ILE A 280 -4.15 20.53 2.16
N TRP A 281 -3.78 19.74 3.17
CA TRP A 281 -4.04 18.30 3.20
C TRP A 281 -4.99 17.95 4.33
N PRO A 282 -6.22 17.47 4.04
CA PRO A 282 -7.11 16.92 5.06
C PRO A 282 -6.63 15.54 5.49
N HIS A 283 -6.41 15.34 6.79
CA HIS A 283 -5.94 14.08 7.35
C HIS A 283 -7.03 13.30 8.09
N ASP A 284 -7.88 13.98 8.87
CA ASP A 284 -8.92 13.32 9.65
C ASP A 284 -10.06 14.28 10.03
N TRP A 285 -11.22 13.73 10.39
CA TRP A 285 -12.37 14.49 10.90
C TRP A 285 -12.48 14.34 12.41
N SER A 286 -12.98 15.37 13.08
CA SER A 286 -13.36 15.24 14.48
C SER A 286 -14.54 14.27 14.64
N PRO A 287 -14.71 13.60 15.80
CA PRO A 287 -15.75 12.59 16.03
C PRO A 287 -17.19 13.08 15.78
N ASP A 288 -17.42 14.38 15.92
CA ASP A 288 -18.68 15.09 15.72
C ASP A 288 -18.86 15.64 14.29
N ASP A 289 -17.91 15.37 13.37
CA ASP A 289 -17.88 15.85 11.99
C ASP A 289 -17.88 17.40 11.84
N THR A 290 -17.50 18.15 12.88
CA THR A 290 -17.52 19.63 12.85
C THR A 290 -16.19 20.26 12.45
N ARG A 291 -15.08 19.53 12.56
CA ARG A 291 -13.71 20.00 12.28
C ARG A 291 -12.94 18.99 11.43
N ILE A 292 -12.05 19.48 10.58
CA ILE A 292 -11.14 18.65 9.78
C ILE A 292 -9.70 19.02 10.14
N ALA A 293 -8.90 18.06 10.57
CA ALA A 293 -7.47 18.25 10.82
C ALA A 293 -6.75 18.44 9.48
N VAL A 294 -6.01 19.54 9.36
CA VAL A 294 -5.32 19.94 8.13
C VAL A 294 -3.86 20.29 8.36
N ALA A 295 -3.01 19.83 7.43
CA ALA A 295 -1.65 20.33 7.29
C ALA A 295 -1.63 21.34 6.15
N ILE A 296 -1.02 22.50 6.35
CA ILE A 296 -1.00 23.59 5.38
C ILE A 296 0.44 23.95 5.06
N ARG A 297 0.73 24.21 3.80
CA ARG A 297 1.98 24.84 3.34
C ARG A 297 1.69 26.17 2.69
N ARG A 298 2.41 27.21 3.12
CA ARG A 298 2.23 28.59 2.63
C ARG A 298 3.33 29.01 1.66
N LYS A 299 3.09 30.12 0.96
CA LYS A 299 4.03 30.73 -0.01
C LYS A 299 5.36 31.16 0.61
N ASP A 300 5.36 31.55 1.87
CA ASP A 300 6.56 31.84 2.66
C ASP A 300 7.33 30.58 3.10
N ARG A 301 6.91 29.40 2.63
CA ARG A 301 7.45 28.07 2.96
C ARG A 301 7.27 27.66 4.41
N THR A 302 6.41 28.34 5.17
CA THR A 302 5.97 27.85 6.47
C THR A 302 4.99 26.69 6.29
N ALA A 303 5.12 25.66 7.12
CA ALA A 303 4.11 24.62 7.25
C ALA A 303 3.37 24.78 8.57
N GLN A 304 2.09 24.41 8.60
CA GLN A 304 1.21 24.63 9.74
C GLN A 304 0.35 23.41 9.99
N VAL A 305 0.17 23.11 11.28
CA VAL A 305 -0.74 22.10 11.81
C VAL A 305 -1.94 22.80 12.40
N GLY A 306 -3.15 22.37 12.01
CA GLY A 306 -4.37 22.97 12.50
C GLY A 306 -5.62 22.19 12.12
N TRP A 307 -6.76 22.87 12.20
CA TRP A 307 -8.02 22.32 11.70
C TRP A 307 -8.88 23.41 11.07
N VAL A 308 -9.76 22.99 10.15
CA VAL A 308 -10.76 23.84 9.50
C VAL A 308 -12.15 23.51 10.03
N GLY A 309 -12.91 24.53 10.41
CA GLY A 309 -14.33 24.42 10.77
C GLY A 309 -15.17 24.07 9.54
N VAL A 310 -15.97 23.01 9.64
CA VAL A 310 -16.78 22.53 8.50
C VAL A 310 -17.92 23.50 8.18
N ALA A 311 -18.51 24.15 9.19
CA ALA A 311 -19.66 25.03 9.00
C ALA A 311 -19.29 26.35 8.31
N ASP A 312 -18.22 26.98 8.77
CA ASP A 312 -17.83 28.36 8.45
C ASP A 312 -16.53 28.46 7.63
N GLY A 313 -15.77 27.37 7.51
CA GLY A 313 -14.49 27.36 6.79
C GLY A 313 -13.35 28.01 7.55
N SER A 314 -13.51 28.30 8.85
CA SER A 314 -12.49 28.99 9.64
C SER A 314 -11.27 28.10 9.86
N LEU A 315 -10.07 28.66 9.62
CA LEU A 315 -8.82 27.97 9.89
C LEU A 315 -8.31 28.31 11.30
N HIS A 316 -8.12 27.28 12.12
CA HIS A 316 -7.48 27.36 13.41
C HIS A 316 -6.08 26.75 13.34
N VAL A 317 -5.07 27.61 13.31
CA VAL A 317 -3.65 27.19 13.35
C VAL A 317 -3.27 26.89 14.79
N LEU A 318 -2.81 25.67 15.06
CA LEU A 318 -2.37 25.23 16.38
C LEU A 318 -0.84 25.32 16.53
N LYS A 319 -0.11 25.05 15.45
CA LYS A 319 1.36 25.03 15.47
C LYS A 319 1.93 25.36 14.09
N SER A 320 3.03 26.09 14.06
CA SER A 320 3.87 26.26 12.86
C SER A 320 5.08 25.33 12.96
N VAL A 321 5.43 24.69 11.85
CA VAL A 321 6.49 23.69 11.72
C VAL A 321 7.31 23.93 10.46
N ASP A 322 8.46 23.27 10.36
CA ASP A 322 9.26 23.31 9.13
C ASP A 322 8.51 22.66 7.94
N TRP A 323 9.03 22.90 6.73
CA TRP A 323 8.43 22.48 5.47
C TRP A 323 8.08 20.98 5.36
N ARG A 324 8.68 20.11 6.18
CA ARG A 324 8.43 18.67 6.18
C ARG A 324 7.06 18.33 6.78
N GLY A 325 6.54 19.17 7.69
CA GLY A 325 5.20 19.04 8.26
C GLY A 325 4.87 17.65 8.83
N PRO A 326 3.61 17.35 9.17
CA PRO A 326 3.18 16.00 9.52
C PRO A 326 2.80 15.15 8.30
N ILE A 327 3.04 13.83 8.38
CA ILE A 327 2.60 12.88 7.34
C ILE A 327 1.17 12.42 7.59
N ARG A 328 0.81 12.14 8.85
CA ARG A 328 -0.56 11.83 9.26
C ARG A 328 -0.96 12.60 10.50
N MET A 329 -2.27 12.82 10.64
CA MET A 329 -2.86 13.40 11.84
C MET A 329 -4.20 12.73 12.13
N PHE A 330 -4.51 12.49 13.40
CA PHE A 330 -5.74 11.83 13.82
C PHE A 330 -6.35 12.50 15.04
N PHE A 331 -7.63 12.78 14.97
CA PHE A 331 -8.37 13.18 16.16
C PHE A 331 -8.49 12.00 17.12
N SER A 332 -8.33 12.29 18.40
CA SER A 332 -8.75 11.41 19.50
C SER A 332 -10.25 11.08 19.39
N PRO A 333 -10.71 9.92 19.91
CA PRO A 333 -12.12 9.53 19.82
C PRO A 333 -13.10 10.47 20.52
N ASP A 334 -12.63 11.30 21.45
CA ASP A 334 -13.41 12.36 22.10
C ASP A 334 -13.24 13.74 21.43
N GLY A 335 -12.32 13.87 20.48
CA GLY A 335 -12.05 15.10 19.72
C GLY A 335 -11.28 16.18 20.50
N SER A 336 -10.79 15.87 21.70
CA SER A 336 -10.09 16.83 22.55
C SER A 336 -8.62 17.03 22.14
N ASP A 337 -8.02 15.99 21.56
CA ASP A 337 -6.62 15.96 21.13
C ASP A 337 -6.47 15.59 19.64
N ILE A 338 -5.35 16.02 19.04
CA ILE A 338 -4.88 15.65 17.69
C ILE A 338 -3.49 15.02 17.83
N ALA A 339 -3.35 13.76 17.42
CA ALA A 339 -2.05 13.08 17.33
C ALA A 339 -1.47 13.23 15.92
N PHE A 340 -0.17 13.47 15.81
CA PHE A 340 0.53 13.67 14.54
C PHE A 340 2.01 13.28 14.67
N ASP A 341 2.68 13.02 13.55
CA ASP A 341 4.12 12.76 13.50
C ASP A 341 4.89 13.99 12.99
N LEU A 342 6.10 14.24 13.48
CA LEU A 342 7.03 15.27 12.97
C LEU A 342 8.46 14.74 12.95
N PRO A 343 9.36 15.31 12.11
CA PRO A 343 10.79 15.04 12.24
C PRO A 343 11.27 15.26 13.67
N ALA A 344 12.06 14.33 14.20
CA ALA A 344 12.60 14.38 15.56
C ALA A 344 13.58 15.55 15.75
N SER A 345 14.25 15.99 14.68
CA SER A 345 15.06 17.21 14.67
C SER A 345 15.25 17.80 13.28
N ASP A 346 15.92 18.95 13.21
CA ASP A 346 16.32 19.61 11.95
C ASP A 346 17.38 18.82 11.15
N THR A 347 17.96 17.78 11.75
CA THR A 347 19.11 17.05 11.19
C THR A 347 18.82 15.60 10.79
N THR A 348 17.65 15.08 11.17
CA THR A 348 17.20 13.73 10.81
C THR A 348 15.82 13.79 10.18
N ASP A 349 15.53 12.78 9.33
CA ASP A 349 14.20 12.52 8.80
C ASP A 349 13.43 11.48 9.63
N ASP A 350 14.07 10.89 10.65
CA ASP A 350 13.39 10.08 11.66
C ASP A 350 12.32 10.92 12.35
N ARG A 351 11.18 10.31 12.62
CA ARG A 351 10.01 11.02 13.13
C ARG A 351 9.66 10.57 14.54
N ASP A 352 9.08 11.49 15.28
CA ASP A 352 8.50 11.26 16.60
C ASP A 352 7.00 11.55 16.55
N VAL A 353 6.24 10.98 17.51
CA VAL A 353 4.80 11.17 17.61
C VAL A 353 4.46 12.16 18.73
N PHE A 354 3.70 13.18 18.38
CA PHE A 354 3.24 14.25 19.26
C PHE A 354 1.72 14.26 19.36
N VAL A 355 1.22 14.82 20.45
CA VAL A 355 -0.21 15.06 20.68
C VAL A 355 -0.42 16.52 21.09
N LEU A 356 -1.25 17.23 20.35
CA LEU A 356 -1.69 18.60 20.65
C LEU A 356 -3.13 18.58 21.14
N ALA A 357 -3.44 19.44 22.12
CA ALA A 357 -4.83 19.77 22.42
C ALA A 357 -5.47 20.45 21.20
N ALA A 358 -6.71 20.10 20.87
CA ALA A 358 -7.39 20.63 19.70
C ALA A 358 -7.72 22.14 19.82
N ASP A 359 -7.60 22.73 21.00
CA ASP A 359 -7.67 24.17 21.25
C ASP A 359 -6.30 24.87 21.24
N GLY A 360 -5.20 24.12 21.11
CA GLY A 360 -3.82 24.62 21.11
C GLY A 360 -3.24 24.90 22.49
N SER A 361 -3.97 24.59 23.58
CA SER A 361 -3.55 24.90 24.95
C SER A 361 -2.36 24.09 25.45
N ARG A 362 -2.07 22.95 24.82
CA ARG A 362 -1.07 21.97 25.30
C ARG A 362 -0.48 21.17 24.15
N GLU A 363 0.80 20.83 24.29
CA GLU A 363 1.52 19.85 23.48
C GLU A 363 2.17 18.80 24.37
N THR A 364 2.24 17.55 23.90
CA THR A 364 2.89 16.44 24.61
C THR A 364 3.62 15.54 23.60
N GLY A 365 4.91 15.27 23.84
CA GLY A 365 5.63 14.21 23.14
C GLY A 365 5.08 12.86 23.58
N ALA A 366 4.31 12.20 22.70
CA ALA A 366 3.65 10.95 23.03
C ALA A 366 4.57 9.74 22.84
N VAL A 367 5.41 9.79 21.81
CA VAL A 367 6.45 8.80 21.54
C VAL A 367 7.66 9.56 21.02
N VAL A 368 8.71 9.63 21.84
CA VAL A 368 10.01 10.23 21.49
C VAL A 368 11.05 9.14 21.66
N SER A 369 11.63 8.67 20.56
CA SER A 369 12.54 7.53 20.58
C SER A 369 13.67 7.63 19.56
N GLN A 370 14.55 6.62 19.52
CA GLN A 370 15.59 6.54 18.48
C GLN A 370 15.10 5.88 17.18
N GLY A 371 13.86 5.39 17.14
CA GLY A 371 13.26 4.80 15.95
C GLY A 371 12.47 5.82 15.15
N ASN A 372 12.20 5.51 13.88
CA ASN A 372 11.32 6.31 13.04
C ASN A 372 9.86 5.98 13.36
N ASP A 373 9.21 6.86 14.13
CA ASP A 373 7.87 6.69 14.68
C ASP A 373 6.81 7.41 13.83
N ALA A 374 5.83 6.67 13.31
CA ALA A 374 4.74 7.22 12.52
C ALA A 374 3.38 6.95 13.18
N VAL A 375 2.56 8.00 13.34
CA VAL A 375 1.24 7.87 13.97
C VAL A 375 0.29 7.05 13.08
N ILE A 376 -0.44 6.12 13.69
CA ILE A 376 -1.46 5.30 13.00
C ILE A 376 -2.88 5.73 13.36
N GLY A 377 -3.09 6.18 14.60
CA GLY A 377 -4.38 6.61 15.11
C GLY A 377 -4.61 6.15 16.53
N TRP A 378 -5.87 6.12 16.94
CA TRP A 378 -6.28 5.78 18.31
C TRP A 378 -7.00 4.44 18.35
N SER A 379 -6.92 3.75 19.49
CA SER A 379 -7.90 2.71 19.78
C SER A 379 -9.30 3.33 19.86
N PRO A 380 -10.38 2.63 19.45
CA PRO A 380 -11.73 3.20 19.46
C PRO A 380 -12.21 3.68 20.84
N ASP A 381 -11.63 3.13 21.91
CA ASP A 381 -11.92 3.50 23.30
C ASP A 381 -11.05 4.66 23.82
N GLY A 382 -10.13 5.19 23.00
CA GLY A 382 -9.23 6.30 23.35
C GLY A 382 -8.10 5.94 24.33
N ARG A 383 -8.04 4.70 24.82
CA ARG A 383 -7.08 4.28 25.86
C ARG A 383 -5.67 4.00 25.34
N HIS A 384 -5.49 3.94 24.03
CA HIS A 384 -4.19 3.69 23.42
C HIS A 384 -3.99 4.56 22.18
N LEU A 385 -2.78 5.10 22.06
CA LEU A 385 -2.28 5.68 20.83
C LEU A 385 -1.51 4.60 20.06
N LEU A 386 -1.85 4.41 18.78
CA LEU A 386 -1.25 3.43 17.89
C LEU A 386 -0.22 4.12 16.98
N PHE A 387 0.93 3.47 16.79
CA PHE A 387 2.00 3.99 15.96
C PHE A 387 2.82 2.87 15.33
N ALA A 388 3.49 3.16 14.21
CA ALA A 388 4.50 2.32 13.61
C ALA A 388 5.88 2.74 14.12
N SER A 389 6.78 1.80 14.37
CA SER A 389 8.17 2.11 14.76
C SER A 389 9.12 1.01 14.33
N ASP A 390 10.30 1.41 13.83
CA ASP A 390 11.40 0.52 13.48
C ASP A 390 12.48 0.37 14.58
N ARG A 391 12.18 0.81 15.82
CA ARG A 391 13.09 0.73 16.99
C ARG A 391 13.67 -0.66 17.30
N ASN A 392 13.09 -1.73 16.74
CA ASN A 392 13.57 -3.11 16.87
C ASN A 392 14.27 -3.64 15.61
N GLY A 393 14.65 -2.76 14.66
CA GLY A 393 15.38 -3.08 13.43
C GLY A 393 14.50 -3.29 12.19
N THR A 394 13.19 -3.43 12.37
CA THR A 394 12.16 -3.51 11.31
C THR A 394 10.88 -2.80 11.77
N MET A 395 10.12 -2.28 10.82
CA MET A 395 8.87 -1.57 11.10
C MET A 395 7.83 -2.50 11.74
N GLY A 396 7.44 -2.21 12.99
CA GLY A 396 6.41 -2.92 13.75
C GLY A 396 5.21 -2.02 14.08
N LEU A 397 4.07 -2.63 14.43
CA LEU A 397 2.89 -1.98 14.99
C LEU A 397 2.98 -1.98 16.51
N TRP A 398 2.82 -0.79 17.10
CA TRP A 398 2.92 -0.56 18.53
C TRP A 398 1.69 0.18 19.06
N ALA A 399 1.47 0.03 20.37
CA ALA A 399 0.56 0.86 21.13
C ALA A 399 1.28 1.44 22.35
N VAL A 400 0.92 2.67 22.73
CA VAL A 400 1.24 3.22 24.05
C VAL A 400 -0.09 3.49 24.78
N PRO A 401 -0.25 3.04 26.03
CA PRO A 401 -1.42 3.43 26.82
C PRO A 401 -1.46 4.95 26.95
N PHE A 402 -2.65 5.53 26.86
CA PHE A 402 -2.84 6.96 26.83
C PHE A 402 -4.05 7.34 27.70
N ALA A 403 -3.83 8.31 28.59
CA ALA A 403 -4.83 8.83 29.53
C ALA A 403 -4.40 10.23 29.98
N ASP A 404 -5.32 11.03 30.51
CA ASP A 404 -5.04 12.40 31.00
C ASP A 404 -4.21 13.24 30.00
N HIS A 405 -4.50 13.04 28.71
CA HIS A 405 -3.83 13.68 27.60
C HIS A 405 -2.30 13.47 27.50
N ARG A 406 -1.79 12.34 28.00
CA ARG A 406 -0.37 11.96 27.95
C ARG A 406 -0.15 10.43 27.90
N PRO A 407 1.00 9.96 27.38
CA PRO A 407 1.32 8.54 27.41
C PRO A 407 1.50 8.04 28.86
N HIS A 408 1.05 6.82 29.11
CA HIS A 408 1.13 6.14 30.41
C HIS A 408 1.80 4.78 30.24
N GLY A 409 2.94 4.58 30.90
CA GLY A 409 3.68 3.31 30.86
C GLY A 409 4.45 3.09 29.57
N ALA A 410 4.92 1.85 29.37
CA ALA A 410 5.77 1.48 28.24
C ALA A 410 4.94 1.16 26.98
N SER A 411 5.52 1.41 25.81
CA SER A 411 4.95 0.97 24.54
C SER A 411 4.97 -0.56 24.43
N ILE A 412 3.90 -1.14 23.90
CA ILE A 412 3.74 -2.57 23.65
C ILE A 412 3.76 -2.86 22.14
N VAL A 413 4.46 -3.92 21.75
CA VAL A 413 4.41 -4.43 20.37
C VAL A 413 3.09 -5.18 20.18
N LEU A 414 2.26 -4.74 19.23
CA LEU A 414 1.05 -5.45 18.85
C LEU A 414 1.33 -6.46 17.72
N LYS A 415 2.18 -6.06 16.76
CA LYS A 415 2.59 -6.93 15.66
C LYS A 415 3.97 -6.52 15.12
N PRO A 416 4.97 -7.41 15.13
CA PRO A 416 6.24 -7.15 14.47
C PRO A 416 6.11 -7.26 12.94
N ASP A 417 7.11 -6.72 12.23
CA ASP A 417 7.31 -6.90 10.79
C ASP A 417 6.05 -6.62 9.96
N ILE A 418 5.50 -5.41 10.10
CA ILE A 418 4.35 -4.96 9.29
C ILE A 418 4.78 -4.38 7.93
N GLY A 419 6.09 -4.18 7.73
CA GLY A 419 6.64 -3.61 6.51
C GLY A 419 6.33 -2.12 6.35
N SER A 420 6.41 -1.61 5.12
CA SER A 420 5.99 -0.23 4.82
C SER A 420 4.46 -0.14 4.94
N VAL A 421 3.97 0.65 5.88
CA VAL A 421 2.53 0.86 6.05
C VAL A 421 2.18 2.33 5.86
N LEU A 422 1.12 2.58 5.11
CA LEU A 422 0.44 3.86 5.07
C LEU A 422 -0.93 3.66 5.73
N PRO A 423 -1.12 4.10 6.98
CA PRO A 423 -2.37 3.88 7.70
C PRO A 423 -3.52 4.57 6.96
N LEU A 424 -4.63 3.87 6.82
CA LEU A 424 -5.90 4.38 6.25
C LEU A 424 -6.89 4.75 7.36
N GLY A 425 -6.69 4.20 8.56
CA GLY A 425 -7.48 4.48 9.76
C GLY A 425 -7.90 3.23 10.50
N VAL A 426 -8.44 3.44 11.70
CA VAL A 426 -9.03 2.42 12.56
C VAL A 426 -10.55 2.57 12.52
N THR A 427 -11.26 1.49 12.22
CA THR A 427 -12.73 1.49 12.21
C THR A 427 -13.30 1.56 13.64
N ARG A 428 -14.60 1.83 13.77
CA ARG A 428 -15.29 1.80 15.08
C ARG A 428 -15.20 0.43 15.77
N SER A 429 -15.04 -0.65 15.00
CA SER A 429 -14.86 -2.01 15.55
C SER A 429 -13.42 -2.30 15.99
N GLY A 430 -12.49 -1.36 15.81
CA GLY A 430 -11.08 -1.55 16.13
C GLY A 430 -10.30 -2.33 15.07
N ALA A 431 -10.81 -2.41 13.84
CA ALA A 431 -10.06 -2.99 12.73
C ALA A 431 -9.14 -1.92 12.14
N LEU A 432 -7.85 -2.22 12.00
CA LEU A 432 -6.86 -1.33 11.41
C LEU A 432 -6.76 -1.62 9.91
N TYR A 433 -6.99 -0.60 9.09
CA TYR A 433 -6.75 -0.65 7.66
C TYR A 433 -5.47 0.11 7.32
N TRP A 434 -4.66 -0.45 6.44
CA TRP A 434 -3.52 0.24 5.84
C TRP A 434 -3.36 -0.18 4.39
N SER A 435 -2.74 0.72 3.64
CA SER A 435 -2.20 0.40 2.34
C SER A 435 -0.74 -0.02 2.48
N ALA A 436 -0.38 -1.09 1.79
CA ALA A 436 0.99 -1.51 1.60
C ALA A 436 1.34 -1.37 0.11
N PRO A 437 2.38 -0.60 -0.25
CA PRO A 437 2.92 -0.66 -1.59
C PRO A 437 3.50 -2.07 -1.76
N THR A 438 2.90 -2.85 -2.64
CA THR A 438 3.48 -4.12 -3.06
C THR A 438 4.07 -3.90 -4.43
N SER A 439 5.39 -3.94 -4.53
CA SER A 439 6.01 -4.18 -5.82
C SER A 439 6.23 -5.67 -5.94
N ASP A 440 5.79 -6.27 -7.04
CA ASP A 440 6.34 -7.53 -7.53
C ASP A 440 7.69 -7.32 -8.23
N ILE A 441 8.30 -6.12 -8.10
CA ILE A 441 9.66 -5.82 -8.55
C ILE A 441 10.63 -6.71 -7.80
N ASP A 442 11.12 -7.69 -8.54
CA ASP A 442 12.08 -8.67 -8.08
C ASP A 442 13.07 -8.96 -9.19
N ILE A 443 14.07 -9.77 -8.87
CA ILE A 443 15.04 -10.25 -9.86
C ILE A 443 14.50 -11.56 -10.44
N GLU A 444 14.57 -11.69 -11.76
CA GLU A 444 14.40 -12.94 -12.48
C GLU A 444 15.71 -13.34 -13.17
N ILE A 445 15.95 -14.64 -13.27
CA ILE A 445 17.05 -15.22 -14.03
C ILE A 445 16.47 -16.06 -15.14
N VAL A 446 16.85 -15.76 -16.39
CA VAL A 446 16.55 -16.60 -17.54
C VAL A 446 17.81 -17.33 -18.02
N GLN A 447 17.63 -18.59 -18.42
CA GLN A 447 18.67 -19.40 -19.02
C GLN A 447 18.57 -19.30 -20.54
N MET A 448 19.70 -19.08 -21.21
CA MET A 448 19.76 -18.83 -22.64
C MET A 448 21.01 -19.44 -23.26
N ASP A 449 20.91 -19.73 -24.55
CA ASP A 449 22.02 -20.15 -25.39
C ASP A 449 22.27 -19.04 -26.42
N LEU A 450 23.42 -18.36 -26.30
CA LEU A 450 23.79 -17.25 -27.18
C LEU A 450 24.01 -17.70 -28.62
N THR A 451 24.45 -18.93 -28.86
CA THR A 451 24.74 -19.45 -30.21
C THR A 451 23.44 -19.65 -31.00
N THR A 452 22.50 -20.40 -30.43
CA THR A 452 21.17 -20.64 -31.02
C THR A 452 20.27 -19.41 -30.90
N GLY A 453 20.56 -18.54 -29.93
CA GLY A 453 19.75 -17.39 -29.58
C GLY A 453 18.43 -17.73 -28.91
N LYS A 454 18.32 -18.89 -28.28
CA LYS A 454 17.08 -19.39 -27.68
C LYS A 454 17.18 -19.45 -26.16
N GLN A 455 16.06 -19.20 -25.51
CA GLN A 455 15.84 -19.53 -24.11
C GLN A 455 15.85 -21.05 -23.90
N THR A 456 16.60 -21.51 -22.90
CA THR A 456 16.80 -22.95 -22.62
C THR A 456 15.96 -23.44 -21.43
N ALA A 457 15.46 -22.55 -20.59
CA ALA A 457 14.54 -22.86 -19.50
C ALA A 457 13.64 -21.66 -19.15
N SER A 458 12.51 -21.91 -18.48
CA SER A 458 11.66 -20.84 -17.97
C SER A 458 12.41 -19.92 -16.99
N PRO A 459 12.10 -18.62 -16.93
CA PRO A 459 12.71 -17.73 -15.95
C PRO A 459 12.37 -18.16 -14.53
N VAL A 460 13.31 -17.98 -13.61
CA VAL A 460 13.14 -18.32 -12.19
C VAL A 460 13.37 -17.10 -11.32
N LYS A 461 12.61 -16.98 -10.23
CA LYS A 461 12.89 -16.03 -9.15
C LYS A 461 13.94 -16.64 -8.22
N PRO A 462 15.18 -16.12 -8.18
CA PRO A 462 16.24 -16.69 -7.36
C PRO A 462 16.02 -16.42 -5.86
N ILE A 463 15.18 -15.46 -5.52
CA ILE A 463 14.91 -15.00 -4.16
C ILE A 463 13.47 -15.41 -3.78
N LYS A 464 13.33 -16.18 -2.68
CA LYS A 464 12.05 -16.82 -2.30
C LYS A 464 11.41 -16.26 -1.01
N ARG A 465 12.00 -15.24 -0.35
CA ARG A 465 11.50 -14.68 0.93
C ARG A 465 10.96 -13.25 0.74
N PHE A 466 9.70 -13.04 1.15
CA PHE A 466 8.84 -11.92 0.73
C PHE A 466 8.63 -10.85 1.82
N THR A 467 9.08 -9.63 1.53
CA THR A 467 8.38 -8.32 1.74
C THR A 467 9.37 -7.23 1.35
N GLY A 468 9.26 -6.64 0.15
CA GLY A 468 10.17 -5.59 -0.31
C GLY A 468 10.45 -5.61 -1.82
N THR A 469 11.35 -4.74 -2.28
CA THR A 469 11.79 -4.65 -3.68
C THR A 469 13.22 -5.15 -3.79
N ASN A 470 13.53 -6.04 -4.74
CA ASN A 470 14.91 -6.43 -5.05
C ASN A 470 15.29 -5.90 -6.42
N THR A 471 16.43 -5.21 -6.50
CA THR A 471 16.88 -4.49 -7.70
C THR A 471 18.39 -4.55 -7.82
N GLN A 472 18.91 -4.03 -8.94
CA GLN A 472 20.35 -3.92 -9.20
C GLN A 472 21.11 -5.26 -9.03
N PRO A 473 20.69 -6.34 -9.70
CA PRO A 473 21.45 -7.58 -9.70
C PRO A 473 22.88 -7.33 -10.19
N ALA A 474 23.87 -7.95 -9.54
CA ALA A 474 25.27 -7.94 -9.93
C ALA A 474 25.91 -9.32 -9.68
N TRP A 475 26.40 -9.95 -10.74
CA TRP A 475 27.15 -11.20 -10.64
C TRP A 475 28.59 -10.92 -10.23
N SER A 476 29.13 -11.76 -9.35
CA SER A 476 30.57 -11.80 -9.12
C SER A 476 31.30 -12.23 -10.39
N SER A 477 32.57 -11.84 -10.54
CA SER A 477 33.40 -12.20 -11.70
C SER A 477 33.54 -13.70 -11.91
N ASP A 478 33.42 -14.50 -10.83
CA ASP A 478 33.42 -15.96 -10.86
C ASP A 478 32.03 -16.60 -11.04
N GLY A 479 30.96 -15.80 -11.07
CA GLY A 479 29.57 -16.25 -11.23
C GLY A 479 28.96 -16.96 -10.00
N LYS A 480 29.72 -17.15 -8.92
CA LYS A 480 29.26 -17.89 -7.74
C LYS A 480 28.29 -17.11 -6.88
N TRP A 481 28.28 -15.79 -6.99
CA TRP A 481 27.50 -14.91 -6.14
C TRP A 481 26.67 -13.91 -6.94
N LEU A 482 25.40 -13.79 -6.57
CA LEU A 482 24.52 -12.72 -7.03
C LEU A 482 24.33 -11.73 -5.89
N ALA A 483 24.89 -10.53 -6.04
CA ALA A 483 24.59 -9.40 -5.17
C ALA A 483 23.35 -8.65 -5.70
N TYR A 484 22.56 -8.08 -4.80
CA TYR A 484 21.41 -7.26 -5.15
C TYR A 484 21.09 -6.26 -4.05
N ARG A 485 20.51 -5.12 -4.44
CA ARG A 485 19.95 -4.14 -3.53
C ARG A 485 18.55 -4.56 -3.12
N SER A 486 18.27 -4.60 -1.82
CA SER A 486 16.97 -4.95 -1.26
C SER A 486 16.45 -3.81 -0.39
N VAL A 487 15.19 -3.44 -0.60
CA VAL A 487 14.48 -2.44 0.21
C VAL A 487 13.27 -3.10 0.85
N ARG A 488 13.20 -3.08 2.18
CA ARG A 488 12.11 -3.65 2.98
C ARG A 488 11.61 -2.59 3.96
N GLY A 489 10.56 -1.85 3.60
CA GLY A 489 10.14 -0.69 4.40
C GLY A 489 11.13 0.47 4.29
N SER A 490 11.52 1.06 5.41
CA SER A 490 12.62 2.04 5.51
C SER A 490 14.01 1.41 5.41
N ALA A 491 14.13 0.09 5.62
CA ALA A 491 15.43 -0.58 5.65
C ALA A 491 15.94 -0.88 4.23
N GLU A 492 17.18 -0.46 3.97
CA GLU A 492 17.92 -0.73 2.75
C GLU A 492 19.18 -1.57 3.07
N PHE A 493 19.42 -2.65 2.33
CA PHE A 493 20.59 -3.51 2.52
C PHE A 493 20.97 -4.25 1.23
N ILE A 494 22.15 -4.85 1.23
CA ILE A 494 22.66 -5.65 0.12
C ILE A 494 22.46 -7.12 0.46
N GLY A 495 21.72 -7.84 -0.38
CA GLY A 495 21.67 -9.30 -0.34
C GLY A 495 22.80 -9.88 -1.20
N ILE A 496 23.50 -10.88 -0.70
CA ILE A 496 24.48 -11.67 -1.47
C ILE A 496 24.04 -13.13 -1.42
N ARG A 497 23.62 -13.66 -2.57
CA ARG A 497 23.11 -15.01 -2.74
C ARG A 497 24.14 -15.92 -3.40
N SER A 498 24.36 -17.11 -2.84
CA SER A 498 25.12 -18.18 -3.51
C SER A 498 24.33 -18.71 -4.71
N ASN A 499 24.97 -18.83 -5.86
CA ASN A 499 24.35 -19.42 -7.04
C ASN A 499 24.14 -20.93 -6.89
N ASP A 500 25.05 -21.60 -6.19
CA ASP A 500 25.05 -23.06 -5.99
C ASP A 500 24.01 -23.51 -4.96
N THR A 501 24.00 -22.87 -3.78
CA THR A 501 23.14 -23.31 -2.66
C THR A 501 21.84 -22.51 -2.56
N GLY A 502 21.81 -21.29 -3.12
CA GLY A 502 20.73 -20.34 -2.94
C GLY A 502 20.70 -19.68 -1.56
N GLU A 503 21.68 -19.94 -0.69
CA GLU A 503 21.81 -19.26 0.59
C GLU A 503 22.06 -17.77 0.41
N VAL A 504 21.46 -16.96 1.28
CA VAL A 504 21.54 -15.49 1.22
C VAL A 504 22.15 -14.99 2.51
N ARG A 505 23.16 -14.12 2.39
CA ARG A 505 23.63 -13.25 3.48
C ARG A 505 23.21 -11.81 3.20
N GLU A 506 22.92 -11.05 4.26
CA GLU A 506 22.55 -9.64 4.17
C GLU A 506 23.65 -8.76 4.76
N LEU A 507 24.02 -7.68 4.05
CA LEU A 507 24.97 -6.67 4.48
C LEU A 507 24.27 -5.31 4.60
N ARG A 508 24.42 -4.66 5.75
CA ARG A 508 23.92 -3.30 6.00
C ARG A 508 25.10 -2.34 6.05
N PRO A 509 25.55 -1.78 4.89
CA PRO A 509 26.63 -0.81 4.91
C PRO A 509 26.21 0.45 5.67
N PRO A 510 27.09 1.09 6.46
CA PRO A 510 26.82 2.38 7.12
C PRO A 510 26.78 3.54 6.11
N LEU A 511 25.78 3.51 5.22
CA LEU A 511 25.46 4.51 4.21
C LEU A 511 23.99 4.90 4.40
N SER A 512 23.66 6.18 4.22
CA SER A 512 22.27 6.66 4.36
C SER A 512 21.40 6.27 3.15
N HIS A 513 22.00 6.09 1.99
CA HIS A 513 21.40 5.45 0.81
C HIS A 513 22.50 4.94 -0.12
N PHE A 514 22.17 3.99 -1.01
CA PHE A 514 23.10 3.58 -2.06
C PHE A 514 22.41 3.11 -3.35
N GLN A 515 23.10 3.22 -4.48
CA GLN A 515 22.69 2.76 -5.81
C GLN A 515 23.91 2.33 -6.65
N GLY A 516 23.67 1.80 -7.85
CA GLY A 516 24.73 1.45 -8.78
C GLY A 516 25.56 0.25 -8.30
N LEU A 517 24.95 -0.69 -7.58
CA LEU A 517 25.62 -1.87 -7.04
C LEU A 517 26.32 -2.69 -8.13
N THR A 518 27.63 -2.89 -7.99
CA THR A 518 28.44 -3.78 -8.82
C THR A 518 29.48 -4.52 -7.99
N TRP A 519 29.95 -5.66 -8.48
CA TRP A 519 31.18 -6.27 -7.95
C TRP A 519 32.40 -5.53 -8.47
N ALA A 520 33.43 -5.45 -7.62
CA ALA A 520 34.77 -5.13 -8.05
C ALA A 520 35.39 -6.32 -8.80
N PRO A 521 36.36 -6.10 -9.70
CA PRO A 521 37.03 -7.17 -10.44
C PRO A 521 37.67 -8.26 -9.54
N ASP A 522 38.05 -7.90 -8.32
CA ASP A 522 38.63 -8.83 -7.33
C ASP A 522 37.68 -9.91 -6.81
N GLY A 523 36.36 -9.79 -7.06
CA GLY A 523 35.35 -10.74 -6.59
C GLY A 523 35.15 -10.81 -5.08
N GLN A 524 35.80 -9.93 -4.30
CA GLN A 524 35.72 -9.86 -2.84
C GLN A 524 35.07 -8.57 -2.34
N SER A 525 34.97 -7.56 -3.21
CA SER A 525 34.40 -6.26 -2.88
C SER A 525 33.21 -5.93 -3.75
N LEU A 526 32.27 -5.20 -3.18
CA LEU A 526 31.17 -4.53 -3.86
C LEU A 526 31.47 -3.04 -3.94
N VAL A 527 30.85 -2.37 -4.90
CA VAL A 527 31.01 -0.94 -5.12
C VAL A 527 29.63 -0.36 -5.34
N VAL A 528 29.39 0.78 -4.70
CA VAL A 528 28.14 1.52 -4.77
C VAL A 528 28.44 3.00 -4.86
N TRP A 529 27.50 3.75 -5.44
CA TRP A 529 27.39 5.17 -5.18
C TRP A 529 26.37 5.41 -4.08
N GLY A 530 26.60 6.39 -3.23
CA GLY A 530 25.68 6.70 -2.16
C GLY A 530 26.11 7.90 -1.34
N SER A 531 25.49 8.04 -0.18
CA SER A 531 25.87 9.02 0.84
C SER A 531 26.36 8.31 2.09
N ASP A 532 27.44 8.79 2.67
CA ASP A 532 27.82 8.37 4.02
C ASP A 532 26.87 8.96 5.08
N LEU A 533 27.03 8.51 6.33
CA LEU A 533 26.22 8.99 7.46
C LEU A 533 26.44 10.49 7.79
N LYS A 534 27.40 11.16 7.15
CA LYS A 534 27.66 12.60 7.27
C LYS A 534 27.07 13.38 6.09
N GLY A 535 26.32 12.73 5.20
CA GLY A 535 25.72 13.33 4.02
C GLY A 535 26.69 13.61 2.88
N ARG A 536 27.91 13.05 2.90
CA ARG A 536 28.87 13.22 1.80
C ARG A 536 28.58 12.19 0.72
N GLU A 537 28.29 12.65 -0.47
CA GLU A 537 28.05 11.81 -1.64
C GLU A 537 29.36 11.33 -2.28
N GLY A 538 29.38 10.07 -2.69
CA GLY A 538 30.53 9.52 -3.40
C GLY A 538 30.39 8.05 -3.74
N VAL A 539 31.51 7.49 -4.22
CA VAL A 539 31.68 6.09 -4.56
C VAL A 539 32.34 5.39 -3.39
N PHE A 540 31.72 4.31 -2.94
CA PHE A 540 32.16 3.53 -1.80
C PHE A 540 32.44 2.10 -2.21
N ARG A 541 33.57 1.57 -1.73
CA ARG A 541 33.89 0.15 -1.75
C ARG A 541 33.38 -0.48 -0.46
N ILE A 542 32.80 -1.66 -0.58
CA ILE A 542 32.23 -2.44 0.51
C ILE A 542 32.88 -3.82 0.48
N ASP A 543 33.52 -4.23 1.57
CA ASP A 543 33.98 -5.61 1.72
C ASP A 543 32.77 -6.56 1.70
N ALA A 544 32.72 -7.50 0.75
CA ALA A 544 31.56 -8.36 0.57
C ALA A 544 31.37 -9.37 1.73
N ARG A 545 32.36 -9.57 2.60
CA ARG A 545 32.29 -10.48 3.76
C ARG A 545 32.03 -9.74 5.07
N ALA A 546 32.78 -8.66 5.34
CA ALA A 546 32.73 -7.90 6.57
C ALA A 546 31.75 -6.71 6.53
N GLY A 547 31.34 -6.27 5.33
CA GLY A 547 30.50 -5.08 5.16
C GLY A 547 31.23 -3.76 5.45
N GLN A 548 32.56 -3.79 5.61
CA GLN A 548 33.37 -2.61 5.87
C GLN A 548 33.34 -1.68 4.66
N VAL A 549 33.08 -0.39 4.90
CA VAL A 549 32.92 0.63 3.86
C VAL A 549 34.15 1.55 3.83
N THR A 550 34.70 1.76 2.63
CA THR A 550 35.79 2.71 2.39
C THR A 550 35.46 3.60 1.19
N PRO A 551 35.61 4.93 1.29
CA PRO A 551 35.42 5.83 0.14
C PRO A 551 36.51 5.59 -0.92
N ILE A 552 36.13 5.64 -2.20
CA ILE A 552 37.04 5.57 -3.35
C ILE A 552 37.19 6.96 -3.98
N VAL A 553 36.07 7.54 -4.41
CA VAL A 553 36.02 8.84 -5.11
C VAL A 553 34.88 9.65 -4.52
N MET A 554 35.13 10.93 -4.24
CA MET A 554 34.13 11.89 -3.76
C MET A 554 34.01 13.02 -4.81
N PRO A 555 33.35 12.78 -5.95
CA PRO A 555 33.33 13.74 -7.04
C PRO A 555 32.48 14.96 -6.68
N ALA A 556 32.87 16.15 -7.18
CA ALA A 556 32.04 17.35 -7.09
C ALA A 556 30.91 17.29 -8.13
N GLY A 557 29.79 16.62 -7.81
CA GLY A 557 28.58 16.59 -8.64
C GLY A 557 27.82 15.26 -8.62
N GLU A 558 26.60 15.26 -9.16
CA GLU A 558 25.75 14.07 -9.24
C GLU A 558 26.30 13.06 -10.25
N THR A 559 26.99 12.03 -9.77
CA THR A 559 27.43 10.90 -10.61
C THR A 559 26.75 9.62 -10.15
N ARG A 560 25.84 9.07 -10.96
CA ARG A 560 25.02 7.90 -10.58
C ARG A 560 25.42 6.60 -11.30
N ALA A 561 26.52 6.60 -12.04
CA ALA A 561 26.99 5.42 -12.76
C ALA A 561 28.52 5.26 -12.78
N PHE A 562 29.01 4.03 -12.67
CA PHE A 562 30.44 3.72 -12.57
C PHE A 562 30.77 2.39 -13.25
N TYR A 563 31.95 2.32 -13.87
CA TYR A 563 32.43 1.13 -14.59
C TYR A 563 33.90 0.90 -14.28
N TRP A 564 34.28 -0.35 -14.02
CA TRP A 564 35.66 -0.73 -13.74
C TRP A 564 36.43 -1.01 -15.01
N SER A 565 37.70 -0.63 -15.04
CA SER A 565 38.65 -1.29 -15.94
C SER A 565 38.77 -2.78 -15.56
N PRO A 566 38.99 -3.68 -16.54
CA PRO A 566 39.07 -5.12 -16.27
C PRO A 566 40.18 -5.50 -15.26
N ASP A 567 41.26 -4.73 -15.22
CA ASP A 567 42.38 -4.89 -14.30
C ASP A 567 42.13 -4.31 -12.91
N GLY A 568 41.00 -3.63 -12.69
CA GLY A 568 40.64 -3.01 -11.41
C GLY A 568 41.47 -1.78 -11.03
N THR A 569 42.23 -1.20 -11.96
CA THR A 569 43.08 -0.04 -11.65
C THR A 569 42.40 1.31 -11.90
N ARG A 570 41.31 1.34 -12.67
CA ARG A 570 40.62 2.56 -13.08
C ARG A 570 39.11 2.48 -12.91
N LEU A 571 38.50 3.64 -12.68
CA LEU A 571 37.05 3.84 -12.68
C LEU A 571 36.65 4.81 -13.79
N TYR A 572 35.63 4.43 -14.56
CA TYR A 572 35.00 5.29 -15.55
C TYR A 572 33.63 5.74 -15.05
N TYR A 573 33.30 7.02 -15.19
CA TYR A 573 31.98 7.53 -14.83
C TYR A 573 31.54 8.71 -15.70
N PRO A 574 30.24 8.79 -16.06
CA PRO A 574 29.72 9.91 -16.81
C PRO A 574 29.36 11.07 -15.86
N THR A 575 29.81 12.27 -16.19
CA THR A 575 29.39 13.51 -15.55
C THR A 575 28.50 14.31 -16.50
N ARG A 576 27.48 14.98 -15.95
CA ARG A 576 26.55 15.78 -16.73
C ARG A 576 27.02 17.23 -16.77
N SER A 577 27.23 17.78 -17.97
CA SER A 577 27.51 19.20 -18.18
C SER A 577 26.39 19.86 -19.01
N PRO A 578 26.25 21.20 -18.97
CA PRO A 578 25.32 21.94 -19.84
C PRO A 578 25.53 21.67 -21.34
N ASN A 579 26.74 21.25 -21.73
CA ASN A 579 27.16 21.05 -23.11
C ASN A 579 27.11 19.56 -23.54
N GLY A 580 26.58 18.67 -22.69
CA GLY A 580 26.52 17.22 -22.93
C GLY A 580 27.15 16.40 -21.80
N ALA A 581 27.02 15.06 -21.88
CA ALA A 581 27.69 14.16 -20.93
C ALA A 581 29.17 13.97 -21.31
N THR A 582 30.06 14.06 -20.33
CA THR A 582 31.50 13.76 -20.46
C THR A 582 31.83 12.47 -19.73
N MET A 583 32.80 11.70 -20.23
CA MET A 583 33.30 10.52 -19.55
C MET A 583 34.58 10.87 -18.80
N HIS A 584 34.62 10.49 -17.53
CA HIS A 584 35.76 10.68 -16.66
C HIS A 584 36.39 9.32 -16.39
N GLU A 585 37.71 9.25 -16.49
CA GLU A 585 38.55 8.12 -16.14
C GLU A 585 39.39 8.52 -14.92
N GLN A 586 39.25 7.78 -13.83
CA GLN A 586 39.97 7.99 -12.60
C GLN A 586 40.93 6.83 -12.38
N ASP A 587 42.24 7.13 -12.34
CA ASP A 587 43.24 6.16 -11.88
C ASP A 587 43.19 6.07 -10.35
N LEU A 588 43.03 4.85 -9.84
CA LEU A 588 42.82 4.62 -8.41
C LEU A 588 44.12 4.59 -7.62
N SER A 589 45.27 4.43 -8.28
CA SER A 589 46.58 4.39 -7.65
C SER A 589 47.18 5.79 -7.47
N SER A 590 47.06 6.63 -8.50
CA SER A 590 47.61 7.98 -8.51
C SER A 590 46.58 9.05 -8.13
N GLY A 591 45.28 8.74 -8.24
CA GLY A 591 44.20 9.71 -8.09
C GLY A 591 44.07 10.67 -9.28
N THR A 592 44.80 10.46 -10.37
CA THR A 592 44.73 11.33 -11.55
C THR A 592 43.44 11.10 -12.33
N GLU A 593 42.78 12.19 -12.70
CA GLU A 593 41.57 12.19 -13.51
C GLU A 593 41.89 12.59 -14.95
N ARG A 594 41.34 11.82 -15.90
CA ARG A 594 41.37 12.12 -17.34
C ARG A 594 39.93 12.25 -17.84
N VAL A 595 39.63 13.35 -18.52
CA VAL A 595 38.32 13.61 -19.11
C VAL A 595 38.37 13.44 -20.62
N PHE A 596 37.38 12.74 -21.18
CA PHE A 596 37.20 12.64 -22.63
C PHE A 596 35.72 12.73 -23.01
N GLY A 597 35.44 13.40 -24.12
CA GLY A 597 34.09 13.78 -24.53
C GLY A 597 33.43 12.76 -25.44
N THR A 598 32.32 12.17 -24.99
CA THR A 598 31.46 11.36 -25.85
C THR A 598 29.99 11.60 -25.49
N SER A 599 29.22 12.24 -26.38
CA SER A 599 27.77 12.42 -26.21
C SER A 599 27.02 11.13 -26.51
N ILE A 600 27.18 10.13 -25.64
CA ILE A 600 26.47 8.85 -25.70
C ILE A 600 25.80 8.53 -24.35
N THR A 601 24.72 7.76 -24.41
CA THR A 601 23.94 7.29 -23.26
C THR A 601 24.17 5.78 -23.06
N GLY A 602 24.23 5.33 -21.80
CA GLY A 602 24.46 3.91 -21.47
C GLY A 602 25.87 3.44 -21.83
N ASN A 603 26.85 3.83 -21.02
CA ASN A 603 28.27 3.68 -21.34
C ASN A 603 28.84 2.40 -20.73
N VAL A 604 28.95 1.29 -21.47
CA VAL A 604 29.51 0.05 -20.94
C VAL A 604 30.90 -0.24 -21.53
N LEU A 605 31.88 -0.38 -20.64
CA LEU A 605 33.26 -0.73 -21.01
C LEU A 605 33.33 -2.20 -21.45
N SER A 606 34.13 -2.47 -22.49
CA SER A 606 34.38 -3.83 -22.96
C SER A 606 35.18 -4.65 -21.96
N PRO A 607 35.06 -5.99 -21.99
CA PRO A 607 35.82 -6.88 -21.11
C PRO A 607 37.34 -6.76 -21.26
N ASP A 608 37.83 -6.29 -22.41
CA ASP A 608 39.24 -6.02 -22.68
C ASP A 608 39.66 -4.57 -22.35
N GLY A 609 38.73 -3.71 -21.92
CA GLY A 609 38.99 -2.32 -21.55
C GLY A 609 39.27 -1.38 -22.72
N ARG A 610 39.17 -1.85 -23.97
CA ARG A 610 39.56 -1.06 -25.16
C ARG A 610 38.43 -0.21 -25.75
N TRP A 611 37.17 -0.54 -25.43
CA TRP A 611 36.01 0.04 -26.07
C TRP A 611 34.96 0.47 -25.04
N ILE A 612 34.31 1.61 -25.30
CA ILE A 612 33.08 2.01 -24.63
C ILE A 612 31.96 1.85 -25.62
N ALA A 613 30.96 1.03 -25.26
CA ALA A 613 29.71 0.95 -26.00
C ALA A 613 28.67 1.89 -25.42
N GLY A 614 27.84 2.46 -26.28
CA GLY A 614 26.66 3.21 -25.85
C GLY A 614 25.74 3.57 -26.99
N VAL A 615 24.71 4.34 -26.67
CA VAL A 615 23.67 4.79 -27.60
C VAL A 615 23.87 6.27 -27.90
N ARG A 616 24.10 6.59 -29.17
CA ARG A 616 24.16 7.95 -29.70
C ARG A 616 22.83 8.32 -30.34
N THR A 617 22.27 9.46 -29.97
CA THR A 617 21.15 10.06 -30.71
C THR A 617 21.70 10.88 -31.87
N GLU A 618 21.16 10.69 -33.08
CA GLU A 618 21.59 11.36 -34.30
C GLU A 618 20.57 12.46 -34.68
N PRO A 619 20.92 13.75 -34.57
CA PRO A 619 20.11 14.87 -35.08
C PRO A 619 20.20 14.97 -36.62
N PRO A 620 19.18 15.53 -37.31
CA PRO A 620 17.89 16.01 -36.81
C PRO A 620 16.80 14.93 -36.75
N THR A 621 17.09 13.73 -37.26
CA THR A 621 16.09 12.65 -37.40
C THR A 621 15.61 12.10 -36.05
N GLY A 622 16.44 12.25 -35.00
CA GLY A 622 16.17 11.66 -33.69
C GLY A 622 16.34 10.14 -33.69
N SER A 623 17.00 9.59 -34.71
CA SER A 623 17.39 8.18 -34.78
C SER A 623 18.42 7.86 -33.70
N ALA A 624 18.50 6.60 -33.29
CA ALA A 624 19.46 6.13 -32.30
C ALA A 624 20.44 5.14 -32.95
N ALA A 625 21.70 5.20 -32.53
CA ALA A 625 22.75 4.31 -33.00
C ALA A 625 23.48 3.68 -31.82
N VAL A 626 23.65 2.37 -31.83
CA VAL A 626 24.58 1.67 -30.93
C VAL A 626 25.98 1.83 -31.51
N VAL A 627 26.88 2.42 -30.73
CA VAL A 627 28.23 2.81 -31.17
C VAL A 627 29.29 2.27 -30.23
N LEU A 628 30.48 2.04 -30.77
CA LEU A 628 31.68 1.72 -30.01
C LEU A 628 32.72 2.82 -30.19
N ILE A 629 33.29 3.24 -29.08
CA ILE A 629 34.28 4.32 -29.00
C ILE A 629 35.58 3.75 -28.42
N PRO A 630 36.73 3.93 -29.07
CA PRO A 630 38.01 3.53 -28.50
C PRO A 630 38.32 4.34 -27.23
N VAL A 631 38.75 3.68 -26.15
CA VAL A 631 39.14 4.33 -24.89
C VAL A 631 40.37 5.23 -25.06
N ASP A 632 41.30 4.82 -25.92
CA ASP A 632 42.51 5.61 -26.23
C ASP A 632 42.25 6.80 -27.17
N GLY A 633 40.99 6.99 -27.61
CA GLY A 633 40.61 7.95 -28.62
C GLY A 633 40.70 7.39 -30.05
N GLY A 634 40.02 8.06 -30.98
CA GLY A 634 39.92 7.63 -32.38
C GLY A 634 38.48 7.69 -32.90
N GLU A 635 38.27 7.20 -34.14
CA GLU A 635 36.95 7.21 -34.75
C GLU A 635 36.00 6.19 -34.10
N SER A 636 34.78 6.63 -33.81
CA SER A 636 33.71 5.74 -33.32
C SER A 636 33.16 4.88 -34.46
N ARG A 637 32.89 3.60 -34.18
CA ARG A 637 32.20 2.69 -35.12
C ARG A 637 30.73 2.52 -34.75
N THR A 638 29.85 2.47 -35.74
CA THR A 638 28.41 2.22 -35.53
C THR A 638 28.12 0.74 -35.78
N LEU A 639 27.47 0.07 -34.83
CA LEU A 639 27.14 -1.37 -34.93
C LEU A 639 25.67 -1.63 -35.29
N LEU A 640 24.76 -0.75 -34.86
CA LEU A 640 23.33 -0.87 -35.12
C LEU A 640 22.74 0.54 -35.25
N ARG A 641 21.96 0.78 -36.30
CA ARG A 641 21.13 1.99 -36.45
C ARG A 641 19.67 1.63 -36.25
N LEU A 642 18.96 2.49 -35.53
CA LEU A 642 17.54 2.37 -35.24
C LEU A 642 16.85 3.65 -35.70
N ASN A 643 15.88 3.49 -36.58
CA ASN A 643 14.99 4.58 -36.95
C ASN A 643 14.04 4.89 -35.78
N ARG A 644 13.54 6.13 -35.72
CA ARG A 644 12.66 6.60 -34.64
C ARG A 644 11.42 5.71 -34.43
N THR A 645 10.91 5.08 -35.49
CA THR A 645 9.75 4.18 -35.46
C THR A 645 10.08 2.76 -35.01
N GLU A 646 11.35 2.36 -35.00
CA GLU A 646 11.78 1.02 -34.63
C GLU A 646 11.95 0.86 -33.11
N GLY A 647 11.81 1.93 -32.33
CA GLY A 647 11.94 1.91 -30.88
C GLY A 647 13.27 2.49 -30.37
N ARG A 648 13.60 2.21 -29.11
CA ARG A 648 14.81 2.74 -28.43
C ARG A 648 15.59 1.63 -27.73
N VAL A 649 16.91 1.77 -27.66
CA VAL A 649 17.77 0.91 -26.84
C VAL A 649 18.10 1.64 -25.55
N ASN A 650 17.80 1.01 -24.41
CA ASN A 650 18.02 1.60 -23.09
C ASN A 650 19.15 0.91 -22.30
N ASN A 651 19.42 -0.37 -22.58
CA ASN A 651 20.47 -1.13 -21.91
C ASN A 651 21.30 -1.88 -22.94
N ILE A 652 22.62 -1.89 -22.73
CA ILE A 652 23.60 -2.61 -23.52
C ILE A 652 24.49 -3.38 -22.54
N LEU A 653 24.81 -4.63 -22.87
CA LEU A 653 25.75 -5.49 -22.14
C LEU A 653 26.77 -6.07 -23.10
N TRP A 654 27.99 -6.32 -22.63
CA TRP A 654 28.96 -7.10 -23.40
C TRP A 654 28.74 -8.60 -23.20
N THR A 655 28.99 -9.40 -24.23
CA THR A 655 29.23 -10.83 -24.04
C THR A 655 30.55 -11.03 -23.29
N PRO A 656 30.72 -12.10 -22.50
CA PRO A 656 31.91 -12.27 -21.65
C PRO A 656 33.21 -12.33 -22.46
N ASP A 657 33.14 -12.83 -23.68
CA ASP A 657 34.25 -12.92 -24.64
C ASP A 657 34.53 -11.60 -25.40
N GLY A 658 33.71 -10.55 -25.20
CA GLY A 658 33.81 -9.28 -25.91
C GLY A 658 33.45 -9.34 -27.41
N SER A 659 32.93 -10.46 -27.92
CA SER A 659 32.67 -10.64 -29.35
C SER A 659 31.39 -9.95 -29.83
N ALA A 660 30.46 -9.65 -28.93
CA ALA A 660 29.20 -9.00 -29.24
C ALA A 660 28.65 -8.15 -28.09
N LEU A 661 27.63 -7.36 -28.40
CA LEU A 661 26.77 -6.68 -27.44
C LEU A 661 25.40 -7.35 -27.39
N LEU A 662 24.81 -7.42 -26.21
CA LEU A 662 23.38 -7.63 -26.02
C LEU A 662 22.69 -6.27 -25.86
N ALA A 663 21.77 -5.94 -26.76
CA ALA A 663 21.02 -4.68 -26.73
C ALA A 663 19.55 -4.97 -26.38
N LEU A 664 19.06 -4.35 -25.30
CA LEU A 664 17.64 -4.40 -24.94
C LEU A 664 16.91 -3.27 -25.67
N LYS A 665 16.14 -3.64 -26.69
CA LYS A 665 15.36 -2.75 -27.55
C LYS A 665 13.91 -2.75 -27.09
N MET A 666 13.37 -1.56 -26.81
CA MET A 666 11.95 -1.38 -26.47
C MET A 666 11.16 -1.12 -27.75
N THR A 667 10.17 -1.97 -28.06
CA THR A 667 9.34 -1.85 -29.28
C THR A 667 7.92 -1.31 -29.07
N GLY A 668 7.61 -0.79 -27.87
CA GLY A 668 6.28 -0.30 -27.49
C GLY A 668 6.29 0.98 -26.62
N THR A 669 5.16 1.25 -25.94
CA THR A 669 4.80 2.48 -25.22
C THR A 669 5.88 3.02 -24.25
N THR A 670 5.74 4.28 -23.81
CA THR A 670 6.60 4.94 -22.82
C THR A 670 6.50 4.34 -21.40
N GLU A 671 5.75 3.26 -21.22
CA GLU A 671 5.62 2.58 -19.93
C GLU A 671 6.98 2.03 -19.46
N MET A 672 7.25 2.21 -18.16
CA MET A 672 8.54 1.86 -17.57
C MET A 672 8.75 0.34 -17.43
N THR A 673 7.65 -0.42 -17.54
CA THR A 673 7.59 -1.89 -17.60
C THR A 673 6.83 -2.27 -18.86
N SER A 674 7.42 -3.08 -19.75
CA SER A 674 6.77 -3.48 -20.99
C SER A 674 7.03 -4.96 -21.27
N ASP A 675 6.03 -5.64 -21.85
CA ASP A 675 6.17 -6.99 -22.40
C ASP A 675 6.68 -6.96 -23.86
N ASP A 676 6.79 -5.77 -24.48
CA ASP A 676 7.24 -5.56 -25.86
C ASP A 676 8.76 -5.28 -25.95
N ASN A 677 9.53 -5.84 -25.01
CA ASN A 677 10.98 -5.71 -24.99
C ASN A 677 11.64 -6.83 -25.81
N GLU A 678 12.58 -6.47 -26.65
CA GLU A 678 13.35 -7.39 -27.48
C GLU A 678 14.81 -7.39 -27.06
N LEU A 679 15.40 -8.58 -26.90
CA LEU A 679 16.83 -8.74 -26.70
C LEU A 679 17.51 -9.00 -28.05
N TRP A 680 18.52 -8.21 -28.39
CA TRP A 680 19.24 -8.29 -29.65
C TRP A 680 20.70 -8.64 -29.42
N TYR A 681 21.23 -9.56 -30.23
CA TYR A 681 22.65 -9.87 -30.32
C TYR A 681 23.27 -9.04 -31.44
N VAL A 682 24.25 -8.22 -31.10
CA VAL A 682 24.88 -7.23 -31.99
C VAL A 682 26.38 -7.55 -32.09
N PRO A 683 26.83 -8.27 -33.13
CA PRO A 683 28.23 -8.64 -33.31
C PRO A 683 29.15 -7.43 -33.45
N VAL A 684 30.29 -7.46 -32.77
CA VAL A 684 31.28 -6.36 -32.80
C VAL A 684 32.10 -6.35 -34.10
N ASN A 685 32.17 -7.49 -34.79
CA ASN A 685 32.84 -7.65 -36.08
C ASN A 685 32.04 -7.09 -37.27
N GLY A 686 30.85 -6.49 -37.03
CA GLY A 686 30.00 -5.91 -38.08
C GLY A 686 29.08 -6.91 -38.79
N ALA A 687 29.05 -8.18 -38.36
CA ALA A 687 28.04 -9.12 -38.84
C ALA A 687 26.62 -8.65 -38.46
N THR A 688 25.62 -9.11 -39.22
CA THR A 688 24.23 -8.64 -39.09
C THR A 688 23.68 -8.90 -37.67
N PRO A 689 23.18 -7.86 -36.98
CA PRO A 689 22.50 -8.02 -35.70
C PRO A 689 21.24 -8.88 -35.81
N ARG A 690 20.95 -9.68 -34.77
CA ARG A 690 19.78 -10.57 -34.76
C ARG A 690 19.04 -10.53 -33.43
N LYS A 691 17.72 -10.68 -33.49
CA LYS A 691 16.86 -10.83 -32.30
C LYS A 691 17.10 -12.20 -31.66
N LEU A 692 17.14 -12.23 -30.33
CA LEU A 692 17.16 -13.43 -29.52
C LEU A 692 15.73 -13.80 -29.11
N ASP A 693 15.41 -15.09 -29.18
CA ASP A 693 14.13 -15.65 -28.71
C ASP A 693 14.22 -15.94 -27.21
N VAL A 694 14.27 -14.86 -26.43
CA VAL A 694 14.33 -14.88 -24.97
C VAL A 694 13.16 -14.07 -24.44
N ARG A 695 12.30 -14.69 -23.63
CA ARG A 695 11.13 -14.02 -23.06
C ARG A 695 11.55 -13.18 -21.86
N LEU A 696 11.44 -11.87 -22.01
CA LEU A 696 11.74 -10.89 -20.99
C LEU A 696 10.46 -10.14 -20.61
N ASN A 697 9.64 -10.76 -19.75
CA ASN A 697 8.36 -10.19 -19.35
C ASN A 697 8.55 -9.08 -18.33
N ARG A 698 7.86 -7.95 -18.51
CA ARG A 698 7.84 -6.81 -17.59
C ARG A 698 9.20 -6.35 -17.08
N VAL A 699 10.19 -6.29 -17.97
CA VAL A 699 11.50 -5.76 -17.60
C VAL A 699 11.32 -4.32 -17.14
N VAL A 700 11.80 -4.02 -15.93
CA VAL A 700 11.81 -2.66 -15.42
C VAL A 700 12.99 -1.93 -16.05
N THR A 701 12.71 -0.98 -16.95
CA THR A 701 13.75 -0.28 -17.72
C THR A 701 14.15 1.06 -17.07
N GLY A 702 15.40 1.51 -17.29
CA GLY A 702 15.93 2.82 -16.83
C GLY A 702 16.84 2.75 -15.60
N GLY A 703 18.04 3.35 -15.67
CA GLY A 703 19.04 3.32 -14.59
C GLY A 703 20.03 2.15 -14.69
N GLN A 704 21.24 2.30 -14.12
CA GLN A 704 22.30 1.29 -14.20
C GLN A 704 21.93 0.01 -13.42
N GLY A 705 22.41 -1.14 -13.91
CA GLY A 705 22.41 -2.41 -13.17
C GLY A 705 21.09 -3.16 -13.17
N ARG A 706 20.09 -2.78 -13.98
CA ARG A 706 18.80 -3.48 -14.02
C ARG A 706 18.80 -4.79 -14.82
N ILE A 707 19.87 -5.05 -15.55
CA ILE A 707 20.11 -6.29 -16.28
C ILE A 707 21.60 -6.62 -16.23
N GLN A 708 21.95 -7.89 -16.06
CA GLN A 708 23.32 -8.38 -15.98
C GLN A 708 23.43 -9.77 -16.61
N LEU A 709 24.45 -9.95 -17.45
CA LEU A 709 24.81 -11.24 -17.99
C LEU A 709 25.77 -11.93 -17.01
N HIS A 710 25.49 -13.20 -16.70
CA HIS A 710 26.39 -14.02 -15.91
C HIS A 710 27.71 -14.24 -16.67
N PRO A 711 28.87 -14.36 -15.99
CA PRO A 711 30.17 -14.50 -16.65
C PRO A 711 30.31 -15.70 -17.61
N ASP A 712 29.49 -16.74 -17.46
CA ASP A 712 29.45 -17.88 -18.39
C ASP A 712 28.67 -17.60 -19.69
N GLY A 713 27.96 -16.47 -19.79
CA GLY A 713 27.14 -16.09 -20.94
C GLY A 713 25.82 -16.87 -21.09
N ARG A 714 25.47 -17.72 -20.13
CA ARG A 714 24.31 -18.63 -20.21
C ARG A 714 23.12 -18.16 -19.37
N GLN A 715 23.35 -17.28 -18.40
CA GLN A 715 22.29 -16.76 -17.53
C GLN A 715 22.20 -15.24 -17.63
N LEU A 716 20.98 -14.73 -17.69
CA LEU A 716 20.70 -13.30 -17.70
C LEU A 716 19.82 -12.97 -16.50
N ALA A 717 20.35 -12.18 -15.57
CA ALA A 717 19.60 -11.65 -14.45
C ALA A 717 19.01 -10.30 -14.83
N PHE A 718 17.73 -10.09 -14.58
CA PHE A 718 17.05 -8.82 -14.87
C PHE A 718 16.01 -8.52 -13.82
N VAL A 719 15.71 -7.23 -13.66
CA VAL A 719 14.63 -6.78 -12.78
C VAL A 719 13.32 -6.88 -13.54
N SER A 720 12.39 -7.70 -13.03
CA SER A 720 11.04 -7.85 -13.56
C SER A 720 10.03 -7.40 -12.51
N GLY A 721 8.87 -6.93 -12.96
CA GLY A 721 7.75 -6.64 -12.07
C GLY A 721 6.87 -5.53 -12.60
N ARG A 722 5.75 -5.30 -11.92
CA ARG A 722 4.93 -4.10 -12.05
C ARG A 722 5.42 -3.05 -11.05
N TYR A 723 5.34 -1.79 -11.46
CA TYR A 723 5.40 -0.68 -10.51
C TYR A 723 4.38 -0.91 -9.38
N PRO A 724 4.66 -0.46 -8.14
CA PRO A 724 3.95 -0.85 -6.95
C PRO A 724 2.43 -0.82 -7.14
N VAL A 725 1.81 -1.99 -7.02
CA VAL A 725 0.38 -2.13 -6.82
C VAL A 725 0.11 -1.90 -5.34
N VAL A 726 -0.90 -1.09 -5.06
CA VAL A 726 -1.29 -0.86 -3.66
C VAL A 726 -2.20 -2.00 -3.25
N GLU A 727 -1.82 -2.71 -2.20
CA GLU A 727 -2.72 -3.61 -1.50
C GLU A 727 -3.29 -2.92 -0.28
N VAL A 728 -4.58 -3.15 -0.03
CA VAL A 728 -5.22 -2.75 1.21
C VAL A 728 -5.42 -3.99 2.06
N TRP A 729 -4.92 -3.89 3.29
CA TRP A 729 -4.94 -4.94 4.29
C TRP A 729 -5.75 -4.48 5.50
N VAL A 730 -6.30 -5.45 6.21
CA VAL A 730 -6.97 -5.22 7.49
C VAL A 730 -6.47 -6.19 8.54
N LEU A 731 -6.21 -5.64 9.73
CA LEU A 731 -5.84 -6.36 10.94
C LEU A 731 -6.97 -6.22 11.95
N GLU A 732 -7.51 -7.36 12.38
CA GLU A 732 -8.64 -7.47 13.30
C GLU A 732 -8.17 -8.19 14.57
N ASN A 733 -8.80 -7.90 15.71
CA ASN A 733 -8.53 -8.55 17.00
C ASN A 733 -7.08 -8.41 17.50
N PHE A 734 -6.36 -7.35 17.11
CA PHE A 734 -4.96 -7.09 17.52
C PHE A 734 -4.82 -6.19 18.75
N LEU A 735 -5.86 -5.41 19.06
CA LEU A 735 -5.89 -4.66 20.30
C LEU A 735 -5.94 -5.67 21.45
N PRO A 736 -5.18 -5.46 22.53
CA PRO A 736 -5.28 -6.31 23.71
C PRO A 736 -6.74 -6.49 24.06
N ALA A 737 -7.18 -7.73 24.31
CA ALA A 737 -8.51 -7.98 24.85
C ALA A 737 -8.71 -6.96 25.96
N LEU A 738 -9.78 -6.16 25.90
CA LEU A 738 -10.05 -5.03 26.79
C LEU A 738 -10.11 -5.55 28.24
N THR A 739 -8.96 -5.83 28.84
CA THR A 739 -8.85 -6.45 30.16
C THR A 739 -8.95 -5.33 31.17
N ALA A 740 -10.19 -4.95 31.43
CA ALA A 740 -10.61 -4.61 32.78
C ALA A 740 -11.85 -5.46 33.07
N LYS A 741 -11.62 -6.65 33.65
CA LYS A 741 -12.60 -7.18 34.61
C LYS A 741 -12.51 -6.32 35.85
N ARG A 742 -13.33 -5.27 35.92
CA ARG A 742 -14.25 -4.94 37.02
C ARG A 742 -14.85 -3.57 36.80
#